data_AF-A0A2B5WXP4-F1
#
_entry.id   AF-A0A2B5WXP4-F1
#
_cell.length_a   1.000
_cell.length_b   1.000
_cell.length_c   1.000
_cell.angle_alpha   90.00
_cell.angle_beta   90.00
_cell.angle_gamma   90.00
#
_symmetry.space_group_name_H-M   'P 1'
#
loop_
_entity.id
_entity.type
_entity.pdbx_description
1 polymer ?
#
loop_
_entity_poly.entity_id
_entity_poly.type
_entity_poly.pdbx_seq_one_letter_code
_entity_poly.pdbx_strand_id
1 'polypeptide(L)'
;MSQKPRTENSLQSKHPDIAREWHLNKNGDLTPEKISKWSNKKVWWLCSKGHEWEAFINNRTKRNDGCPYCSGRYATEENCLLTLNPDLASEWHLIKNGKLTPRDITLHSSKKVWWLCSRNPKHEWQSVVGSRIRSKSDSKGCPFCAGKIASEEYNLAIINPILALEWQYQKNASLTPENVTPSSNKVVWWKCATCEHEWKSAVNNRNGKRISRGCPKCNSGFQTSFPEQAIVYYLKQVFPDLENSYVLPFSKRRTTVDVFIPSLQLAIEYDGEYAHKGKMERDLRKTVLLTDNNIELIRIREPNLPLLDENKMKMIYRSDTYSYASLEVVIKSLAKYILGDFSLRSEQVQKLHNLQSINIEADSFLIEEQVRMVKEAGSFEQTHPVISQQWHPTLNGNMKPFHYTKSSSKKVWWICDKGHEYQSRITDKSDECLVCTNKVLHASNCLAATHPQLAKEWHPTKNGKLTPNDIVAGTPKRVWWNCNVCSYEWQTSVAKRRGTIKVSGTKCPACSNKAVTKNNCLAVTSPKVAEEWHPTKNEKLTPYDVTAGSDKRAWWLCQICNHEWDAPIYHRKKTGCPLCGNRKIAKKMLKSNEEFLREIKDLVSDEYIPQEEYKGATSYINFLHVPCGNILRTSPSKFKSAGRRCKCTKK
;
A
#
# COMPACT_ATOMS: atom_id res chain seq x y z
N MET A 1 -82.12 34.31 3.33
CA MET A 1 -81.81 35.74 3.51
C MET A 1 -80.32 35.89 3.81
N SER A 2 -79.51 36.38 2.87
CA SER A 2 -78.12 36.74 3.16
C SER A 2 -78.09 38.05 3.94
N GLN A 3 -77.82 37.99 5.25
CA GLN A 3 -77.59 39.18 6.06
C GLN A 3 -76.41 39.94 5.45
N LYS A 4 -76.65 41.18 4.98
CA LYS A 4 -75.58 42.11 4.64
C LYS A 4 -74.69 42.25 5.88
N PRO A 5 -73.37 42.05 5.78
CA PRO A 5 -72.50 42.29 6.92
C PRO A 5 -72.69 43.75 7.37
N ARG A 6 -72.77 43.99 8.68
CA ARG A 6 -72.73 45.36 9.20
C ARG A 6 -71.50 46.05 8.61
N THR A 7 -71.63 47.31 8.19
CA THR A 7 -70.59 48.08 7.47
C THR A 7 -69.22 48.00 8.17
N GLU A 8 -69.24 47.96 9.51
CA GLU A 8 -68.11 47.77 10.42
C GLU A 8 -67.35 46.43 10.30
N ASN A 9 -67.89 45.40 9.64
CA ASN A 9 -67.27 44.07 9.48
C ASN A 9 -67.07 43.63 8.02
N SER A 10 -67.28 44.55 7.08
CA SER A 10 -66.99 44.30 5.66
C SER A 10 -65.48 44.14 5.41
N LEU A 11 -65.12 43.50 4.29
CA LEU A 11 -63.73 43.39 3.85
C LEU A 11 -63.13 44.77 3.61
N GLN A 12 -63.89 45.69 2.98
CA GLN A 12 -63.45 47.06 2.69
C GLN A 12 -63.08 47.84 3.96
N SER A 13 -63.87 47.72 5.03
CA SER A 13 -63.65 48.54 6.24
C SER A 13 -62.55 48.00 7.15
N LYS A 14 -62.34 46.68 7.19
CA LYS A 14 -61.35 46.06 8.10
C LYS A 14 -60.02 45.69 7.44
N HIS A 15 -60.00 45.49 6.12
CA HIS A 15 -58.78 45.21 5.35
C HIS A 15 -58.78 46.00 4.03
N PRO A 16 -58.73 47.34 4.08
CA PRO A 16 -58.79 48.19 2.89
C PRO A 16 -57.62 47.96 1.91
N ASP A 17 -56.49 47.50 2.42
CA ASP A 17 -55.32 47.08 1.66
C ASP A 17 -55.57 45.83 0.83
N ILE A 18 -56.21 44.80 1.42
CA ILE A 18 -56.60 43.58 0.71
C ILE A 18 -57.74 43.87 -0.26
N ALA A 19 -58.72 44.70 0.14
CA ALA A 19 -59.85 45.07 -0.70
C ALA A 19 -59.45 45.83 -1.97
N ARG A 20 -58.35 46.60 -1.93
CA ARG A 20 -57.77 47.26 -3.11
C ARG A 20 -57.25 46.27 -4.16
N GLU A 21 -56.98 45.02 -3.78
CA GLU A 21 -56.63 43.95 -4.71
C GLU A 21 -57.85 43.20 -5.25
N TRP A 22 -59.08 43.67 -5.03
CA TRP A 22 -60.29 43.01 -5.54
C TRP A 22 -60.38 43.13 -7.07
N HIS A 23 -60.65 42.02 -7.75
CA HIS A 23 -60.84 42.05 -9.20
C HIS A 23 -62.22 42.60 -9.56
N LEU A 24 -62.27 43.73 -10.27
CA LEU A 24 -63.52 44.45 -10.56
C LEU A 24 -64.49 43.66 -11.43
N ASN A 25 -64.00 43.00 -12.49
CA ASN A 25 -64.88 42.40 -13.51
C ASN A 25 -65.13 40.88 -13.37
N LYS A 26 -64.41 40.17 -12.49
CA LYS A 26 -64.46 38.70 -12.41
C LYS A 26 -65.21 38.14 -11.21
N ASN A 27 -65.74 39.02 -10.35
CA ASN A 27 -66.47 38.65 -9.14
C ASN A 27 -67.98 38.84 -9.22
N GLY A 28 -68.50 39.17 -10.41
CA GLY A 28 -69.93 39.46 -10.63
C GLY A 28 -70.41 40.58 -9.69
N ASP A 29 -71.56 40.40 -9.06
CA ASP A 29 -72.18 41.39 -8.17
C ASP A 29 -71.54 41.49 -6.76
N LEU A 30 -70.52 40.67 -6.48
CA LEU A 30 -69.84 40.68 -5.19
C LEU A 30 -68.87 41.86 -5.11
N THR A 31 -69.05 42.67 -4.07
CA THR A 31 -68.17 43.82 -3.77
C THR A 31 -67.55 43.70 -2.38
N PRO A 32 -66.36 44.29 -2.13
CA PRO A 32 -65.69 44.27 -0.83
C PRO A 32 -66.54 44.83 0.33
N GLU A 33 -67.48 45.74 0.07
CA GLU A 33 -68.38 46.32 1.08
C GLU A 33 -69.50 45.36 1.49
N LYS A 34 -69.90 44.46 0.59
CA LYS A 34 -71.03 43.53 0.78
C LYS A 34 -70.60 42.17 1.32
N ILE A 35 -69.31 41.94 1.55
CA ILE A 35 -68.77 40.66 2.00
C ILE A 35 -68.00 40.79 3.32
N SER A 36 -68.21 39.83 4.21
CA SER A 36 -67.50 39.78 5.50
C SER A 36 -66.02 39.45 5.30
N LYS A 37 -65.16 40.10 6.10
CA LYS A 37 -63.70 39.90 6.09
C LYS A 37 -63.24 38.44 6.24
N TRP A 38 -64.02 37.53 6.82
CA TRP A 38 -63.63 36.12 6.99
C TRP A 38 -64.45 35.14 6.16
N SER A 39 -65.08 35.63 5.09
CA SER A 39 -65.85 34.79 4.19
C SER A 39 -65.02 33.63 3.63
N ASN A 40 -65.62 32.44 3.53
CA ASN A 40 -65.05 31.28 2.86
C ASN A 40 -65.34 31.28 1.35
N LYS A 41 -65.76 32.41 0.75
CA LYS A 41 -65.93 32.51 -0.70
C LYS A 41 -64.56 32.63 -1.39
N LYS A 42 -64.39 31.90 -2.49
CA LYS A 42 -63.28 32.04 -3.42
C LYS A 42 -63.63 33.14 -4.42
N VAL A 43 -62.75 34.11 -4.58
CA VAL A 43 -62.95 35.27 -5.46
C VAL A 43 -61.66 35.57 -6.22
N TRP A 44 -61.80 36.30 -7.31
CA TRP A 44 -60.69 36.81 -8.13
C TRP A 44 -60.07 38.05 -7.50
N TRP A 45 -58.75 38.08 -7.50
CA TRP A 45 -57.91 39.17 -7.02
C TRP A 45 -57.00 39.65 -8.14
N LEU A 46 -56.66 40.93 -8.12
CA LEU A 46 -55.75 41.60 -9.04
C LEU A 46 -54.73 42.40 -8.20
N CYS A 47 -53.45 42.05 -8.27
CA CYS A 47 -52.42 42.79 -7.52
C CYS A 47 -51.95 44.00 -8.31
N SER A 48 -51.19 44.88 -7.65
CA SER A 48 -50.61 46.08 -8.28
C SER A 48 -49.67 45.80 -9.47
N LYS A 49 -49.14 44.59 -9.60
CA LYS A 49 -48.32 44.15 -10.74
C LYS A 49 -49.13 43.55 -11.90
N GLY A 50 -50.47 43.58 -11.82
CA GLY A 50 -51.35 43.08 -12.88
C GLY A 50 -51.62 41.58 -12.84
N HIS A 51 -51.18 40.85 -11.80
CA HIS A 51 -51.46 39.41 -11.71
C HIS A 51 -52.88 39.15 -11.22
N GLU A 52 -53.58 38.27 -11.93
CA GLU A 52 -54.93 37.84 -11.57
C GLU A 52 -54.91 36.42 -10.98
N TRP A 53 -55.53 36.20 -9.83
CA TRP A 53 -55.64 34.86 -9.23
C TRP A 53 -56.90 34.68 -8.40
N GLU A 54 -57.31 33.43 -8.23
CA GLU A 54 -58.39 33.09 -7.30
C GLU A 54 -57.86 32.69 -5.93
N ALA A 55 -58.42 33.26 -4.87
CA ALA A 55 -58.14 32.84 -3.51
C ALA A 55 -59.36 33.02 -2.61
N PHE A 56 -59.43 32.22 -1.54
CA PHE A 56 -60.43 32.39 -0.51
C PHE A 56 -60.17 33.66 0.30
N ILE A 57 -61.22 34.43 0.59
CA ILE A 57 -61.11 35.69 1.34
C ILE A 57 -60.49 35.45 2.72
N ASN A 58 -60.94 34.42 3.45
CA ASN A 58 -60.37 34.05 4.74
C ASN A 58 -58.84 33.77 4.72
N ASN A 59 -58.29 33.19 3.65
CA ASN A 59 -56.85 32.94 3.53
C ASN A 59 -56.09 34.25 3.36
N ARG A 60 -56.63 35.17 2.55
CA ARG A 60 -56.06 36.52 2.36
C ARG A 60 -56.08 37.31 3.66
N THR A 61 -57.17 37.25 4.44
CA THR A 61 -57.32 38.09 5.65
C THR A 61 -56.77 37.49 6.93
N LYS A 62 -56.84 36.16 7.11
CA LYS A 62 -56.36 35.48 8.35
C LYS A 62 -54.91 35.03 8.25
N ARG A 63 -54.51 34.51 7.08
CA ARG A 63 -53.14 33.99 6.86
C ARG A 63 -52.24 35.03 6.18
N ASN A 64 -52.83 36.16 5.76
CA ASN A 64 -52.15 37.19 4.98
C ASN A 64 -51.49 36.64 3.71
N ASP A 65 -52.14 35.65 3.07
CA ASP A 65 -51.65 35.09 1.81
C ASP A 65 -51.66 36.18 0.73
N GLY A 66 -50.48 36.57 0.23
CA GLY A 66 -50.38 37.53 -0.88
C GLY A 66 -50.55 36.90 -2.27
N CYS A 67 -50.34 37.71 -3.30
CA CYS A 67 -50.32 37.27 -4.69
C CYS A 67 -49.34 36.10 -4.91
N PRO A 68 -49.80 34.93 -5.39
CA PRO A 68 -48.95 33.74 -5.53
C PRO A 68 -47.90 33.88 -6.63
N TYR A 69 -48.13 34.74 -7.63
CA TYR A 69 -47.14 35.08 -8.66
C TYR A 69 -46.02 35.94 -8.07
N CYS A 70 -46.37 37.03 -7.37
CA CYS A 70 -45.39 37.89 -6.70
C CYS A 70 -44.57 37.15 -5.63
N SER A 71 -45.19 36.21 -4.91
CA SER A 71 -44.50 35.40 -3.92
C SER A 71 -43.70 34.23 -4.52
N GLY A 72 -43.64 34.09 -5.85
CA GLY A 72 -42.94 33.01 -6.55
C GLY A 72 -43.52 31.61 -6.33
N ARG A 73 -44.77 31.51 -5.84
CA ARG A 73 -45.48 30.22 -5.67
C ARG A 73 -46.02 29.71 -6.99
N TYR A 74 -46.51 30.61 -7.86
CA TYR A 74 -46.97 30.29 -9.21
C TYR A 74 -45.92 30.64 -10.25
N ALA A 75 -45.86 29.81 -11.30
CA ALA A 75 -44.91 29.99 -12.38
C ALA A 75 -45.29 31.18 -13.27
N THR A 76 -44.29 31.97 -13.63
CA THR A 76 -44.30 33.02 -14.64
C THR A 76 -43.19 32.73 -15.64
N GLU A 77 -43.18 33.41 -16.78
CA GLU A 77 -42.11 33.26 -17.78
C GLU A 77 -40.72 33.52 -17.20
N GLU A 78 -40.62 34.44 -16.23
CA GLU A 78 -39.36 34.81 -15.58
C GLU A 78 -38.90 33.82 -14.52
N ASN A 79 -39.81 33.10 -13.86
CA ASN A 79 -39.50 32.28 -12.68
C ASN A 79 -39.73 30.77 -12.85
N CYS A 80 -40.17 30.34 -14.03
CA CYS A 80 -40.41 28.92 -14.31
C CYS A 80 -39.11 28.11 -14.38
N LEU A 81 -39.25 26.79 -14.21
CA LEU A 81 -38.14 25.84 -14.22
C LEU A 81 -37.38 25.90 -15.55
N LEU A 82 -38.09 26.04 -16.68
CA LEU A 82 -37.44 26.16 -17.99
C LEU A 82 -36.49 27.36 -18.08
N THR A 83 -36.95 28.52 -17.62
CA THR A 83 -36.18 29.77 -17.71
C THR A 83 -35.02 29.79 -16.72
N LEU A 84 -35.27 29.39 -15.47
CA LEU A 84 -34.26 29.49 -14.41
C LEU A 84 -33.30 28.30 -14.34
N ASN A 85 -33.67 27.13 -14.87
CA ASN A 85 -32.78 25.96 -14.93
C ASN A 85 -33.07 25.06 -16.15
N PRO A 86 -32.63 25.48 -17.36
CA PRO A 86 -32.81 24.73 -18.60
C PRO A 86 -32.23 23.31 -18.54
N ASP A 87 -31.10 23.14 -17.86
CA ASP A 87 -30.44 21.83 -17.71
C ASP A 87 -31.34 20.83 -16.98
N LEU A 88 -31.92 21.24 -15.85
CA LEU A 88 -32.86 20.38 -15.13
C LEU A 88 -34.16 20.19 -15.92
N ALA A 89 -34.65 21.23 -16.61
CA ALA A 89 -35.83 21.15 -17.47
C ALA A 89 -35.63 20.15 -18.62
N SER A 90 -34.41 19.97 -19.12
CA SER A 90 -34.09 18.97 -20.16
C SER A 90 -34.30 17.53 -19.71
N GLU A 91 -34.31 17.27 -18.39
CA GLU A 91 -34.59 15.95 -17.82
C GLU A 91 -36.08 15.71 -17.57
N TRP A 92 -36.97 16.60 -18.04
CA TRP A 92 -38.41 16.45 -17.86
C TRP A 92 -38.98 15.30 -18.70
N HIS A 93 -39.77 14.43 -18.07
CA HIS A 93 -40.42 13.36 -18.82
C HIS A 93 -41.69 13.88 -19.54
N LEU A 94 -41.61 14.06 -20.86
CA LEU A 94 -42.69 14.67 -21.67
C LEU A 94 -44.00 13.86 -21.66
N ILE A 95 -43.93 12.53 -21.75
CA ILE A 95 -45.14 11.70 -21.84
C ILE A 95 -45.78 11.49 -20.46
N LYS A 96 -45.01 11.06 -19.45
CA LYS A 96 -45.54 10.70 -18.12
C LYS A 96 -46.01 11.87 -17.27
N ASN A 97 -45.62 13.10 -17.59
CA ASN A 97 -46.13 14.31 -16.92
C ASN A 97 -47.41 14.88 -17.57
N GLY A 98 -47.89 14.28 -18.66
CA GLY A 98 -49.09 14.72 -19.36
C GLY A 98 -48.98 16.17 -19.84
N LYS A 99 -49.97 17.00 -19.50
CA LYS A 99 -50.03 18.42 -19.91
C LYS A 99 -49.08 19.34 -19.12
N LEU A 100 -48.46 18.85 -18.04
CA LEU A 100 -47.62 19.68 -17.19
C LEU A 100 -46.23 19.85 -17.82
N THR A 101 -45.83 21.08 -18.08
CA THR A 101 -44.54 21.41 -18.68
C THR A 101 -43.60 22.09 -17.67
N PRO A 102 -42.28 22.15 -17.96
CA PRO A 102 -41.35 22.95 -17.17
C PRO A 102 -41.67 24.45 -17.11
N ARG A 103 -42.55 24.98 -17.98
CA ARG A 103 -43.02 26.37 -17.93
C ARG A 103 -44.08 26.60 -16.85
N ASP A 104 -44.78 25.54 -16.43
CA ASP A 104 -45.90 25.62 -15.48
C ASP A 104 -45.47 25.44 -14.02
N ILE A 105 -44.16 25.34 -13.77
CA ILE A 105 -43.60 24.91 -12.49
C ILE A 105 -42.45 25.81 -12.09
N THR A 106 -42.44 26.26 -10.84
CA THR A 106 -41.30 26.99 -10.26
C THR A 106 -40.25 26.01 -9.72
N LEU A 107 -39.02 26.49 -9.64
CA LEU A 107 -37.86 25.76 -9.13
C LEU A 107 -38.09 25.06 -7.77
N HIS A 108 -38.78 25.74 -6.83
CA HIS A 108 -38.97 25.24 -5.48
C HIS A 108 -40.29 24.48 -5.27
N SER A 109 -40.96 24.12 -6.36
CA SER A 109 -42.24 23.41 -6.30
C SER A 109 -42.13 22.09 -5.55
N SER A 110 -43.11 21.81 -4.69
CA SER A 110 -43.26 20.55 -3.97
C SER A 110 -43.94 19.46 -4.82
N LYS A 111 -44.32 19.75 -6.08
CA LYS A 111 -44.93 18.77 -6.98
C LYS A 111 -43.95 17.64 -7.31
N LYS A 112 -44.42 16.40 -7.20
CA LYS A 112 -43.71 15.19 -7.60
C LYS A 112 -44.02 14.91 -9.08
N VAL A 113 -42.98 14.87 -9.91
CA VAL A 113 -43.09 14.70 -11.36
C VAL A 113 -42.13 13.61 -11.83
N TRP A 114 -42.38 13.08 -13.02
CA TRP A 114 -41.50 12.13 -13.68
C TRP A 114 -40.33 12.84 -14.35
N TRP A 115 -39.15 12.25 -14.18
CA TRP A 115 -37.88 12.67 -14.75
C TRP A 115 -37.31 11.56 -15.62
N LEU A 116 -36.58 11.95 -16.65
CA LEU A 116 -35.89 11.07 -17.58
C LEU A 116 -34.41 11.43 -17.57
N CYS A 117 -33.52 10.45 -17.37
CA CYS A 117 -32.10 10.74 -17.21
C CYS A 117 -31.50 11.18 -18.54
N SER A 118 -30.79 12.30 -18.51
CA SER A 118 -30.01 12.81 -19.65
C SER A 118 -28.91 11.85 -20.12
N ARG A 119 -28.43 10.93 -19.26
CA ARG A 119 -27.36 9.96 -19.59
C ARG A 119 -27.86 8.61 -20.08
N ASN A 120 -29.01 8.15 -19.58
CA ASN A 120 -29.56 6.85 -19.96
C ASN A 120 -31.10 6.96 -20.03
N PRO A 121 -31.70 6.89 -21.22
CA PRO A 121 -33.14 7.05 -21.40
C PRO A 121 -33.98 5.90 -20.80
N LYS A 122 -33.37 4.80 -20.37
CA LYS A 122 -34.06 3.77 -19.57
C LYS A 122 -34.28 4.19 -18.11
N HIS A 123 -33.54 5.18 -17.62
CA HIS A 123 -33.68 5.67 -16.25
C HIS A 123 -34.79 6.71 -16.16
N GLU A 124 -35.95 6.26 -15.70
CA GLU A 124 -37.10 7.10 -15.43
C GLU A 124 -37.51 6.99 -13.95
N TRP A 125 -37.74 8.13 -13.29
CA TRP A 125 -38.10 8.14 -11.87
C TRP A 125 -38.99 9.31 -11.51
N GLN A 126 -39.73 9.17 -10.41
CA GLN A 126 -40.47 10.28 -9.83
C GLN A 126 -39.67 10.96 -8.71
N SER A 127 -39.63 12.29 -8.73
CA SER A 127 -39.07 13.08 -7.62
C SER A 127 -39.72 14.46 -7.52
N VAL A 128 -39.64 15.07 -6.34
CA VAL A 128 -40.09 16.44 -6.09
C VAL A 128 -39.15 17.44 -6.76
N VAL A 129 -39.71 18.43 -7.47
CA VAL A 129 -38.95 19.42 -8.25
C VAL A 129 -37.95 20.17 -7.37
N GLY A 130 -38.39 20.76 -6.25
CA GLY A 130 -37.53 21.51 -5.35
C GLY A 130 -36.40 20.69 -4.71
N SER A 131 -36.54 19.37 -4.60
CA SER A 131 -35.50 18.48 -4.06
C SER A 131 -34.36 18.24 -5.06
N ARG A 132 -34.59 18.45 -6.36
CA ARG A 132 -33.59 18.26 -7.41
C ARG A 132 -32.53 19.37 -7.45
N ILE A 133 -32.87 20.56 -6.96
CA ILE A 133 -32.00 21.75 -7.00
C ILE A 133 -30.91 21.71 -5.94
N ARG A 134 -31.19 21.10 -4.78
CA ARG A 134 -30.25 21.08 -3.64
C ARG A 134 -29.14 20.04 -3.77
N SER A 135 -29.14 19.22 -4.83
CA SER A 135 -28.18 18.13 -4.98
C SER A 135 -26.92 18.60 -5.71
N LYS A 136 -25.80 18.72 -4.98
CA LYS A 136 -24.45 19.03 -5.53
C LYS A 136 -23.71 17.78 -6.05
N SER A 137 -24.41 16.70 -6.40
CA SER A 137 -23.78 15.41 -6.74
C SER A 137 -23.37 15.31 -8.22
N ASP A 138 -22.22 14.69 -8.49
CA ASP A 138 -21.68 14.40 -9.84
C ASP A 138 -22.58 13.49 -10.69
N SER A 139 -23.45 12.70 -10.04
CA SER A 139 -24.63 12.12 -10.69
C SER A 139 -25.72 13.19 -10.60
N LYS A 140 -26.11 13.84 -11.71
CA LYS A 140 -27.04 14.98 -11.85
C LYS A 140 -28.47 14.81 -11.24
N GLY A 141 -28.61 14.20 -10.08
CA GLY A 141 -29.87 13.88 -9.40
C GLY A 141 -30.56 12.60 -9.85
N CYS A 142 -30.01 11.83 -10.80
CA CYS A 142 -30.57 10.53 -11.20
C CYS A 142 -30.24 9.44 -10.17
N PRO A 143 -31.24 8.81 -9.52
CA PRO A 143 -31.02 7.82 -8.47
C PRO A 143 -30.45 6.49 -8.98
N PHE A 144 -30.69 6.12 -10.24
CA PHE A 144 -30.10 4.92 -10.85
C PHE A 144 -28.59 5.10 -11.06
N CYS A 145 -28.16 6.17 -11.74
CA CYS A 145 -26.73 6.51 -11.89
C CYS A 145 -26.00 6.72 -10.56
N ALA A 146 -26.72 7.15 -9.52
CA ALA A 146 -26.18 7.28 -8.16
C ALA A 146 -26.09 5.93 -7.42
N GLY A 147 -26.48 4.81 -8.03
CA GLY A 147 -26.50 3.48 -7.42
C GLY A 147 -27.52 3.32 -6.28
N LYS A 148 -28.54 4.19 -6.22
CA LYS A 148 -29.59 4.17 -5.17
C LYS A 148 -30.80 3.31 -5.56
N ILE A 149 -31.06 3.14 -6.85
CA ILE A 149 -32.11 2.28 -7.40
C ILE A 149 -31.44 1.25 -8.31
N ALA A 150 -31.92 0.00 -8.25
CA ALA A 150 -31.41 -1.09 -9.09
C ALA A 150 -31.79 -0.86 -10.56
N SER A 151 -30.87 -1.15 -11.47
CA SER A 151 -31.10 -1.18 -12.91
C SER A 151 -30.68 -2.55 -13.49
N GLU A 152 -31.00 -2.79 -14.77
CA GLU A 152 -30.57 -4.00 -15.49
C GLU A 152 -29.04 -4.18 -15.45
N GLU A 153 -28.30 -3.08 -15.46
CA GLU A 153 -26.82 -3.06 -15.48
C GLU A 153 -26.21 -2.96 -14.07
N TYR A 154 -27.01 -2.58 -13.06
CA TYR A 154 -26.53 -2.35 -11.69
C TYR A 154 -27.54 -2.84 -10.64
N ASN A 155 -27.42 -4.11 -10.29
CA ASN A 155 -28.18 -4.77 -9.23
C ASN A 155 -27.30 -5.82 -8.53
N LEU A 156 -27.80 -6.43 -7.45
CA LEU A 156 -27.01 -7.41 -6.68
C LEU A 156 -26.64 -8.64 -7.50
N ALA A 157 -27.54 -9.15 -8.35
CA ALA A 157 -27.27 -10.33 -9.19
C ALA A 157 -26.10 -10.08 -10.16
N ILE A 158 -26.05 -8.90 -10.76
CA ILE A 158 -25.00 -8.51 -11.71
C ILE A 158 -23.67 -8.21 -11.00
N ILE A 159 -23.71 -7.45 -9.91
CA ILE A 159 -22.49 -7.00 -9.23
C ILE A 159 -21.87 -8.10 -8.34
N ASN A 160 -22.71 -8.98 -7.78
CA ASN A 160 -22.26 -10.06 -6.91
C ASN A 160 -23.11 -11.33 -7.11
N PRO A 161 -22.92 -12.03 -8.24
CA PRO A 161 -23.70 -13.23 -8.58
C PRO A 161 -23.52 -14.35 -7.55
N ILE A 162 -22.32 -14.46 -6.96
CA ILE A 162 -22.04 -15.48 -5.93
C ILE A 162 -22.87 -15.25 -4.68
N LEU A 163 -22.99 -13.99 -4.23
CA LEU A 163 -23.83 -13.67 -3.08
C LEU A 163 -25.31 -13.84 -3.40
N ALA A 164 -25.74 -13.55 -4.64
CA ALA A 164 -27.12 -13.78 -5.09
C ALA A 164 -27.54 -15.25 -5.00
N LEU A 165 -26.61 -16.21 -5.14
CA LEU A 165 -26.88 -17.64 -4.94
C LEU A 165 -27.27 -17.99 -3.49
N GLU A 166 -26.91 -17.15 -2.52
CA GLU A 166 -27.29 -17.35 -1.11
C GLU A 166 -28.68 -16.78 -0.79
N TRP A 167 -29.42 -16.28 -1.79
CA TRP A 167 -30.73 -15.65 -1.61
C TRP A 167 -31.84 -16.69 -1.36
N GLN A 168 -32.70 -16.42 -0.38
CA GLN A 168 -33.86 -17.26 -0.09
C GLN A 168 -35.13 -16.73 -0.75
N TYR A 169 -35.38 -17.11 -2.01
CA TYR A 169 -36.52 -16.61 -2.81
C TYR A 169 -37.87 -16.78 -2.11
N GLN A 170 -38.15 -17.96 -1.55
CA GLN A 170 -39.43 -18.24 -0.90
C GLN A 170 -39.67 -17.37 0.35
N LYS A 171 -38.61 -16.95 1.05
CA LYS A 171 -38.71 -16.16 2.29
C LYS A 171 -38.61 -14.65 2.08
N ASN A 172 -38.19 -14.21 0.89
CA ASN A 172 -37.95 -12.80 0.58
C ASN A 172 -39.08 -12.14 -0.24
N ALA A 173 -40.18 -12.85 -0.43
CA ALA A 173 -41.38 -12.36 -1.11
C ALA A 173 -41.05 -11.68 -2.44
N SER A 174 -41.38 -10.39 -2.61
CA SER A 174 -41.17 -9.63 -3.85
C SER A 174 -39.75 -9.11 -4.05
N LEU A 175 -38.82 -9.33 -3.11
CA LEU A 175 -37.43 -8.88 -3.24
C LEU A 175 -36.58 -9.96 -3.90
N THR A 176 -35.91 -9.59 -4.97
CA THR A 176 -34.99 -10.45 -5.71
C THR A 176 -33.62 -9.77 -5.86
N PRO A 177 -32.55 -10.54 -6.09
CA PRO A 177 -31.22 -9.97 -6.35
C PRO A 177 -31.20 -8.97 -7.52
N GLU A 178 -32.08 -9.10 -8.49
CA GLU A 178 -32.19 -8.23 -9.67
C GLU A 178 -32.87 -6.89 -9.37
N ASN A 179 -33.66 -6.81 -8.29
CA ASN A 179 -34.42 -5.61 -7.92
C ASN A 179 -33.90 -4.89 -6.66
N VAL A 180 -32.72 -5.29 -6.17
CA VAL A 180 -32.01 -4.64 -5.06
C VAL A 180 -30.61 -4.20 -5.49
N THR A 181 -30.14 -3.07 -4.96
CA THR A 181 -28.76 -2.64 -5.18
C THR A 181 -27.81 -3.35 -4.21
N PRO A 182 -26.53 -3.50 -4.56
CA PRO A 182 -25.53 -4.11 -3.66
C PRO A 182 -25.29 -3.29 -2.38
N SER A 183 -25.67 -2.01 -2.37
CA SER A 183 -25.59 -1.08 -1.24
C SER A 183 -26.90 -0.97 -0.44
N SER A 184 -27.91 -1.78 -0.76
CA SER A 184 -29.23 -1.70 -0.13
C SER A 184 -29.20 -2.05 1.36
N ASN A 185 -29.90 -1.26 2.18
CA ASN A 185 -30.13 -1.55 3.60
C ASN A 185 -31.31 -2.52 3.83
N LYS A 186 -31.95 -3.02 2.77
CA LYS A 186 -33.06 -3.98 2.89
C LYS A 186 -32.55 -5.26 3.57
N VAL A 187 -33.25 -5.68 4.62
CA VAL A 187 -32.96 -6.93 5.36
C VAL A 187 -33.70 -8.08 4.71
N VAL A 188 -32.96 -9.11 4.32
CA VAL A 188 -33.48 -10.28 3.62
C VAL A 188 -32.96 -11.56 4.28
N TRP A 189 -33.64 -12.66 4.03
CA TRP A 189 -33.22 -14.01 4.39
C TRP A 189 -32.14 -14.52 3.44
N TRP A 190 -31.12 -15.13 4.02
CA TRP A 190 -30.01 -15.76 3.34
C TRP A 190 -29.96 -17.24 3.72
N LYS A 191 -29.51 -18.10 2.80
CA LYS A 191 -29.10 -19.48 3.07
C LYS A 191 -27.60 -19.58 2.87
N CYS A 192 -26.89 -20.10 3.88
CA CYS A 192 -25.46 -20.29 3.74
C CYS A 192 -25.25 -21.42 2.74
N ALA A 193 -24.56 -21.16 1.64
CA ALA A 193 -24.22 -22.21 0.68
C ALA A 193 -23.26 -23.26 1.28
N THR A 194 -22.62 -22.98 2.43
CA THR A 194 -21.64 -23.85 3.08
C THR A 194 -22.25 -24.75 4.14
N CYS A 195 -22.99 -24.18 5.10
CA CYS A 195 -23.51 -24.93 6.25
C CYS A 195 -25.03 -24.96 6.33
N GLU A 196 -25.69 -24.55 5.23
CA GLU A 196 -27.14 -24.44 5.07
C GLU A 196 -27.88 -23.54 6.07
N HIS A 197 -27.15 -22.92 7.00
CA HIS A 197 -27.71 -22.04 8.02
C HIS A 197 -28.46 -20.87 7.36
N GLU A 198 -29.67 -20.62 7.85
CA GLU A 198 -30.53 -19.55 7.36
C GLU A 198 -30.59 -18.38 8.34
N TRP A 199 -30.40 -17.15 7.86
CA TRP A 199 -30.42 -15.97 8.72
C TRP A 199 -30.85 -14.69 7.99
N LYS A 200 -31.27 -13.68 8.77
CA LYS A 200 -31.58 -12.34 8.26
C LYS A 200 -30.35 -11.43 8.32
N SER A 201 -30.09 -10.70 7.24
CA SER A 201 -29.09 -9.62 7.21
C SER A 201 -29.39 -8.62 6.10
N ALA A 202 -28.92 -7.38 6.27
CA ALA A 202 -29.00 -6.35 5.23
C ALA A 202 -28.09 -6.67 4.04
N VAL A 203 -28.54 -6.37 2.82
CA VAL A 203 -27.78 -6.65 1.58
C VAL A 203 -26.40 -5.99 1.60
N ASN A 204 -26.30 -4.73 1.98
CA ASN A 204 -25.03 -4.00 2.04
C ASN A 204 -24.03 -4.57 3.05
N ASN A 205 -24.51 -5.15 4.15
CA ASN A 205 -23.65 -5.82 5.13
C ASN A 205 -23.03 -7.05 4.49
N ARG A 206 -23.80 -7.81 3.70
CA ARG A 206 -23.34 -9.02 3.03
C ARG A 206 -22.43 -8.74 1.82
N ASN A 207 -22.63 -7.63 1.11
CA ASN A 207 -21.90 -7.29 -0.12
C ASN A 207 -20.45 -6.79 0.10
N GLY A 208 -19.89 -6.89 1.30
CA GLY A 208 -18.53 -6.45 1.62
C GLY A 208 -17.50 -7.58 1.60
N LYS A 209 -16.22 -7.24 1.35
CA LYS A 209 -15.08 -8.20 1.36
C LYS A 209 -14.69 -8.73 2.75
N ARG A 210 -15.38 -8.32 3.82
CA ARG A 210 -15.01 -8.71 5.20
C ARG A 210 -15.65 -10.05 5.55
N ILE A 211 -14.83 -11.05 5.84
CA ILE A 211 -15.23 -12.41 6.27
C ILE A 211 -16.21 -12.35 7.45
N SER A 212 -16.02 -11.39 8.37
CA SER A 212 -16.87 -11.20 9.55
C SER A 212 -18.33 -10.80 9.29
N ARG A 213 -18.69 -10.54 8.03
CA ARG A 213 -20.06 -10.23 7.61
C ARG A 213 -20.74 -11.39 6.85
N GLY A 214 -20.08 -12.55 6.78
CA GLY A 214 -20.62 -13.78 6.22
C GLY A 214 -21.62 -14.48 7.14
N CYS A 215 -21.82 -15.79 6.93
CA CYS A 215 -22.68 -16.60 7.79
C CYS A 215 -22.23 -16.51 9.25
N PRO A 216 -23.09 -16.10 10.20
CA PRO A 216 -22.69 -15.94 11.59
C PRO A 216 -22.29 -17.26 12.25
N LYS A 217 -22.86 -18.40 11.81
CA LYS A 217 -22.49 -19.75 12.25
C LYS A 217 -21.10 -20.16 11.75
N CYS A 218 -20.75 -19.82 10.51
CA CYS A 218 -19.40 -20.04 10.01
C CYS A 218 -18.41 -19.08 10.68
N ASN A 219 -18.82 -17.83 10.90
CA ASN A 219 -17.97 -16.80 11.50
C ASN A 219 -17.66 -17.05 12.99
N SER A 220 -18.57 -17.70 13.74
CA SER A 220 -18.29 -18.12 15.12
C SER A 220 -17.21 -19.20 15.20
N GLY A 221 -17.09 -20.08 14.20
CA GLY A 221 -16.00 -21.07 14.13
C GLY A 221 -14.60 -20.43 14.00
N PHE A 222 -14.51 -19.19 13.52
CA PHE A 222 -13.25 -18.41 13.47
C PHE A 222 -12.94 -17.67 14.79
N GLN A 223 -13.82 -17.75 15.79
CA GLN A 223 -13.63 -17.14 17.11
C GLN A 223 -13.26 -18.15 18.21
N THR A 224 -13.22 -19.46 17.89
CA THR A 224 -12.76 -20.52 18.80
C THR A 224 -11.25 -20.73 18.66
N SER A 225 -10.55 -21.04 19.74
CA SER A 225 -9.11 -21.31 19.70
C SER A 225 -8.79 -22.63 18.97
N PHE A 226 -7.58 -22.78 18.41
CA PHE A 226 -7.16 -24.06 17.79
C PHE A 226 -7.30 -25.26 18.75
N PRO A 227 -6.96 -25.14 20.06
CA PRO A 227 -7.25 -26.18 21.03
C PRO A 227 -8.72 -26.61 21.11
N GLU A 228 -9.66 -25.66 21.16
CA GLU A 228 -11.10 -25.95 21.13
C GLU A 228 -11.49 -26.70 19.85
N GLN A 229 -10.97 -26.25 18.70
CA GLN A 229 -11.24 -26.89 17.41
C GLN A 229 -10.72 -28.33 17.36
N ALA A 230 -9.53 -28.59 17.89
CA ALA A 230 -8.96 -29.94 17.97
C ALA A 230 -9.82 -30.86 18.85
N ILE A 231 -10.27 -30.38 20.01
CA ILE A 231 -11.15 -31.14 20.91
C ILE A 231 -12.46 -31.48 20.19
N VAL A 232 -13.08 -30.50 19.54
CA VAL A 232 -14.31 -30.71 18.75
C VAL A 232 -14.08 -31.73 17.64
N TYR A 233 -12.98 -31.61 16.87
CA TYR A 233 -12.67 -32.50 15.75
C TYR A 233 -12.62 -33.97 16.17
N TYR A 234 -11.88 -34.31 17.23
CA TYR A 234 -11.78 -35.70 17.67
C TYR A 234 -13.04 -36.19 18.37
N LEU A 235 -13.64 -35.39 19.26
CA LEU A 235 -14.82 -35.83 20.00
C LEU A 235 -16.07 -35.95 19.10
N LYS A 236 -16.21 -35.13 18.04
CA LYS A 236 -17.34 -35.22 17.10
C LYS A 236 -17.37 -36.54 16.32
N GLN A 237 -16.22 -37.19 16.13
CA GLN A 237 -16.13 -38.53 15.52
C GLN A 237 -16.71 -39.62 16.42
N VAL A 238 -16.65 -39.41 17.75
CA VAL A 238 -17.23 -40.28 18.78
C VAL A 238 -18.70 -39.94 19.05
N PHE A 239 -19.01 -38.65 19.14
CA PHE A 239 -20.31 -38.08 19.52
C PHE A 239 -20.85 -37.17 18.41
N PRO A 240 -21.62 -37.73 17.44
CA PRO A 240 -22.18 -36.94 16.34
C PRO A 240 -23.14 -35.83 16.79
N ASP A 241 -23.71 -35.91 18.00
CA ASP A 241 -24.59 -34.92 18.62
C ASP A 241 -23.84 -33.76 19.30
N LEU A 242 -22.50 -33.80 19.38
CA LEU A 242 -21.69 -32.75 20.00
C LEU A 242 -21.90 -31.37 19.36
N GLU A 243 -22.14 -30.34 20.17
CA GLU A 243 -22.31 -28.96 19.73
C GLU A 243 -21.14 -28.08 20.18
N ASN A 244 -20.55 -27.32 19.25
CA ASN A 244 -19.51 -26.33 19.54
C ASN A 244 -20.16 -24.96 19.81
N SER A 245 -19.67 -24.25 20.82
CA SER A 245 -20.14 -22.91 21.21
C SER A 245 -21.64 -22.89 21.54
N TYR A 246 -22.10 -23.94 22.22
CA TYR A 246 -23.51 -24.17 22.54
C TYR A 246 -24.07 -23.05 23.41
N VAL A 247 -25.17 -22.43 23.00
CA VAL A 247 -25.83 -21.35 23.75
C VAL A 247 -26.75 -21.97 24.80
N LEU A 248 -26.53 -21.66 26.08
CA LEU A 248 -27.35 -22.15 27.17
C LEU A 248 -28.74 -21.48 27.14
N PRO A 249 -29.83 -22.23 26.83
CA PRO A 249 -31.15 -21.65 26.62
C PRO A 249 -31.79 -21.13 27.93
N PHE A 250 -31.34 -21.64 29.08
CA PHE A 250 -31.80 -21.29 30.42
C PHE A 250 -31.06 -20.09 31.03
N SER A 251 -30.10 -19.50 30.33
CA SER A 251 -29.35 -18.33 30.81
C SER A 251 -30.07 -17.02 30.46
N LYS A 252 -30.28 -16.14 31.46
CA LYS A 252 -30.86 -14.78 31.26
C LYS A 252 -30.02 -13.88 30.33
N ARG A 253 -28.73 -14.17 30.20
CA ARG A 253 -27.79 -13.51 29.27
C ARG A 253 -27.31 -14.54 28.24
N ARG A 254 -26.93 -14.10 27.04
CA ARG A 254 -26.33 -15.00 26.05
C ARG A 254 -25.00 -15.56 26.59
N THR A 255 -25.06 -16.79 27.09
CA THR A 255 -23.93 -17.53 27.67
C THR A 255 -23.72 -18.77 26.82
N THR A 256 -22.49 -19.00 26.36
CA THR A 256 -22.10 -20.17 25.56
C THR A 256 -21.19 -21.08 26.35
N VAL A 257 -21.18 -22.37 26.03
CA VAL A 257 -20.17 -23.36 26.44
C VAL A 257 -19.35 -23.79 25.23
N ASP A 258 -18.05 -24.01 25.38
CA ASP A 258 -17.17 -24.29 24.23
C ASP A 258 -17.53 -25.60 23.53
N VAL A 259 -17.75 -26.67 24.31
CA VAL A 259 -18.21 -27.97 23.80
C VAL A 259 -19.32 -28.51 24.68
N PHE A 260 -20.43 -28.93 24.08
CA PHE A 260 -21.55 -29.58 24.77
C PHE A 260 -21.88 -30.91 24.09
N ILE A 261 -22.04 -31.98 24.87
CA ILE A 261 -22.44 -33.30 24.38
C ILE A 261 -23.81 -33.63 25.00
N PRO A 262 -24.92 -33.41 24.25
CA PRO A 262 -26.26 -33.58 24.78
C PRO A 262 -26.54 -34.98 25.32
N SER A 263 -26.09 -36.03 24.63
CA SER A 263 -26.28 -37.42 25.03
C SER A 263 -25.64 -37.78 26.38
N LEU A 264 -24.64 -37.03 26.82
CA LEU A 264 -23.96 -37.23 28.09
C LEU A 264 -24.33 -36.19 29.14
N GLN A 265 -25.11 -35.15 28.78
CA GLN A 265 -25.26 -33.93 29.60
C GLN A 265 -23.90 -33.39 30.07
N LEU A 266 -22.91 -33.39 29.17
CA LEU A 266 -21.53 -33.03 29.48
C LEU A 266 -21.14 -31.72 28.78
N ALA A 267 -20.65 -30.76 29.56
CA ALA A 267 -20.03 -29.52 29.13
C ALA A 267 -18.50 -29.60 29.29
N ILE A 268 -17.76 -29.13 28.29
CA ILE A 268 -16.30 -28.98 28.34
C ILE A 268 -15.95 -27.54 28.02
N GLU A 269 -15.15 -26.92 28.90
CA GLU A 269 -14.62 -25.57 28.75
C GLU A 269 -13.11 -25.61 28.55
N TYR A 270 -12.61 -24.85 27.57
CA TYR A 270 -11.19 -24.65 27.35
C TYR A 270 -10.77 -23.26 27.84
N ASP A 271 -10.22 -23.21 29.05
CA ASP A 271 -9.78 -21.96 29.67
C ASP A 271 -8.39 -21.55 29.16
N GLY A 272 -8.34 -20.77 28.08
CA GLY A 272 -7.10 -20.16 27.58
C GLY A 272 -6.60 -18.98 28.45
N GLU A 273 -5.28 -18.83 28.61
CA GLU A 273 -4.65 -17.79 29.44
C GLU A 273 -5.10 -16.36 29.07
N TYR A 274 -5.16 -16.07 27.77
CA TYR A 274 -5.56 -14.76 27.26
C TYR A 274 -7.04 -14.44 27.54
N ALA A 275 -7.90 -15.47 27.53
CA ALA A 275 -9.35 -15.30 27.64
C ALA A 275 -9.85 -15.30 29.09
N HIS A 276 -9.18 -15.99 30.01
CA HIS A 276 -9.69 -16.23 31.38
C HIS A 276 -8.95 -15.49 32.51
N LYS A 277 -7.86 -14.76 32.22
CA LYS A 277 -7.17 -13.93 33.22
C LYS A 277 -8.12 -12.89 33.84
N GLY A 278 -8.37 -13.00 35.16
CA GLY A 278 -9.19 -12.05 35.92
C GLY A 278 -10.71 -12.23 35.81
N LYS A 279 -11.22 -13.38 35.32
CA LYS A 279 -12.66 -13.63 35.14
C LYS A 279 -13.28 -14.66 36.09
N MET A 280 -12.66 -14.90 37.24
CA MET A 280 -13.03 -15.98 38.19
C MET A 280 -14.52 -15.95 38.62
N GLU A 281 -15.09 -14.77 38.83
CA GLU A 281 -16.50 -14.65 39.24
C GLU A 281 -17.47 -15.08 38.12
N ARG A 282 -17.13 -14.78 36.86
CA ARG A 282 -17.93 -15.20 35.70
C ARG A 282 -17.84 -16.70 35.50
N ASP A 283 -16.65 -17.26 35.70
CA ASP A 283 -16.37 -18.69 35.61
C ASP A 283 -17.18 -19.47 36.66
N LEU A 284 -17.16 -19.02 37.91
CA LEU A 284 -17.91 -19.64 39.00
C LEU A 284 -19.43 -19.60 38.76
N ARG A 285 -19.97 -18.47 38.28
CA ARG A 285 -21.40 -18.36 37.93
C ARG A 285 -21.80 -19.34 36.85
N LYS A 286 -20.92 -19.58 35.87
CA LYS A 286 -21.16 -20.53 34.78
C LYS A 286 -21.13 -21.98 35.29
N THR A 287 -20.21 -22.30 36.20
CA THR A 287 -20.18 -23.61 36.88
C THR A 287 -21.47 -23.86 37.62
N VAL A 288 -21.91 -22.94 38.48
CA VAL A 288 -23.17 -23.06 39.23
C VAL A 288 -24.36 -23.23 38.28
N LEU A 289 -24.43 -22.42 37.22
CA LEU A 289 -25.52 -22.49 36.24
C LEU A 289 -25.61 -23.86 35.55
N LEU A 290 -24.48 -24.50 35.25
CA LEU A 290 -24.45 -25.83 34.62
C LEU A 290 -24.84 -26.91 35.64
N THR A 291 -24.28 -26.86 36.85
CA THR A 291 -24.59 -27.81 37.92
C THR A 291 -26.07 -27.77 38.32
N ASP A 292 -26.67 -26.58 38.45
CA ASP A 292 -28.10 -26.40 38.77
C ASP A 292 -29.03 -26.99 37.70
N ASN A 293 -28.52 -27.23 36.48
CA ASN A 293 -29.25 -27.83 35.37
C ASN A 293 -28.83 -29.29 35.09
N ASN A 294 -28.18 -29.96 36.06
CA ASN A 294 -27.69 -31.34 35.95
C ASN A 294 -26.74 -31.58 34.76
N ILE A 295 -25.94 -30.56 34.40
CA ILE A 295 -24.91 -30.68 33.37
C ILE A 295 -23.55 -30.81 34.06
N GLU A 296 -22.85 -31.88 33.76
CA GLU A 296 -21.50 -32.12 34.27
C GLU A 296 -20.49 -31.22 33.55
N LEU A 297 -19.51 -30.67 34.28
CA LEU A 297 -18.52 -29.73 33.72
C LEU A 297 -17.10 -30.24 33.89
N ILE A 298 -16.39 -30.35 32.76
CA ILE A 298 -14.94 -30.51 32.71
C ILE A 298 -14.32 -29.19 32.27
N ARG A 299 -13.33 -28.70 33.02
CA ARG A 299 -12.52 -27.53 32.64
C ARG A 299 -11.11 -27.95 32.29
N ILE A 300 -10.64 -27.50 31.13
CA ILE A 300 -9.25 -27.62 30.69
C ILE A 300 -8.55 -26.30 30.97
N ARG A 301 -7.45 -26.31 31.73
CA ARG A 301 -6.71 -25.09 32.10
C ARG A 301 -5.31 -25.05 31.53
N GLU A 302 -4.93 -23.88 31.01
CA GLU A 302 -3.55 -23.55 30.66
C GLU A 302 -2.71 -23.15 31.90
N PRO A 303 -1.37 -23.32 31.86
CA PRO A 303 -0.52 -23.39 33.04
C PRO A 303 -0.41 -22.09 33.85
N ASN A 304 -0.63 -20.91 33.26
CA ASN A 304 -0.51 -19.62 33.97
C ASN A 304 -1.84 -19.09 34.55
N LEU A 305 -2.87 -19.92 34.69
CA LEU A 305 -4.15 -19.55 35.30
C LEU A 305 -4.18 -19.85 36.82
N PRO A 306 -4.87 -19.02 37.63
CA PRO A 306 -4.99 -19.26 39.06
C PRO A 306 -5.75 -20.57 39.35
N LEU A 307 -5.35 -21.25 40.44
CA LEU A 307 -5.98 -22.47 40.92
C LEU A 307 -7.45 -22.21 41.30
N LEU A 308 -8.34 -23.12 40.92
CA LEU A 308 -9.75 -23.13 41.34
C LEU A 308 -9.99 -24.26 42.35
N ASP A 309 -11.09 -24.17 43.10
CA ASP A 309 -11.52 -25.21 44.03
C ASP A 309 -11.92 -26.49 43.27
N GLU A 310 -11.10 -27.53 43.39
CA GLU A 310 -11.23 -28.81 42.69
C GLU A 310 -12.41 -29.65 43.20
N ASN A 311 -13.01 -29.29 44.35
CA ASN A 311 -14.06 -30.10 44.98
C ASN A 311 -15.42 -30.08 44.27
N LYS A 312 -15.61 -29.18 43.28
CA LYS A 312 -16.91 -29.00 42.58
C LYS A 312 -16.86 -29.24 41.08
N MET A 313 -15.69 -29.43 40.48
CA MET A 313 -15.54 -29.56 39.03
C MET A 313 -14.28 -30.36 38.68
N LYS A 314 -14.32 -31.12 37.59
CA LYS A 314 -13.13 -31.83 37.13
C LYS A 314 -12.21 -30.91 36.35
N MET A 315 -10.93 -30.93 36.69
CA MET A 315 -9.90 -30.11 36.04
C MET A 315 -8.92 -31.01 35.27
N ILE A 316 -8.63 -30.63 34.03
CA ILE A 316 -7.53 -31.19 33.23
C ILE A 316 -6.54 -30.06 32.96
N TYR A 317 -5.27 -30.27 33.26
CA TYR A 317 -4.24 -29.26 33.10
C TYR A 317 -3.42 -29.52 31.83
N ARG A 318 -3.23 -28.48 31.02
CA ARG A 318 -2.33 -28.49 29.88
C ARG A 318 -0.93 -28.06 30.35
N SER A 319 0.10 -28.83 30.02
CA SER A 319 1.47 -28.59 30.49
C SER A 319 2.12 -27.35 29.87
N ASP A 320 1.74 -26.97 28.65
CA ASP A 320 2.20 -25.76 27.97
C ASP A 320 1.16 -25.25 26.97
N THR A 321 1.22 -23.96 26.65
CA THR A 321 0.20 -23.27 25.81
C THR A 321 0.30 -23.58 24.31
N TYR A 322 1.45 -24.02 23.81
CA TYR A 322 1.78 -23.92 22.38
C TYR A 322 1.99 -25.25 21.67
N SER A 323 2.37 -26.32 22.38
CA SER A 323 2.74 -27.59 21.77
C SER A 323 1.52 -28.45 21.46
N TYR A 324 1.57 -29.15 20.33
CA TYR A 324 0.57 -30.17 20.00
C TYR A 324 0.64 -31.36 20.94
N ALA A 325 1.84 -31.76 21.37
CA ALA A 325 2.03 -32.85 22.33
C ALA A 325 1.27 -32.63 23.65
N SER A 326 1.27 -31.41 24.20
CA SER A 326 0.51 -31.13 25.43
C SER A 326 -0.99 -31.19 25.21
N LEU A 327 -1.47 -30.74 24.05
CA LEU A 327 -2.89 -30.81 23.69
C LEU A 327 -3.34 -32.26 23.42
N GLU A 328 -2.49 -33.10 22.83
CA GLU A 328 -2.75 -34.53 22.68
C GLU A 328 -2.97 -35.20 24.05
N VAL A 329 -2.14 -34.88 25.04
CA VAL A 329 -2.30 -35.40 26.42
C VAL A 329 -3.65 -34.98 27.01
N VAL A 330 -4.10 -33.74 26.77
CA VAL A 330 -5.41 -33.26 27.21
C VAL A 330 -6.53 -34.08 26.57
N ILE A 331 -6.51 -34.28 25.25
CA ILE A 331 -7.56 -35.04 24.54
C ILE A 331 -7.56 -36.51 24.96
N LYS A 332 -6.39 -37.11 25.19
CA LYS A 332 -6.26 -38.47 25.73
C LYS A 332 -6.83 -38.58 27.15
N SER A 333 -6.63 -37.56 27.97
CA SER A 333 -7.17 -37.49 29.33
C SER A 333 -8.69 -37.33 29.33
N LEU A 334 -9.24 -36.49 28.44
CA LEU A 334 -10.69 -36.40 28.21
C LEU A 334 -11.28 -37.75 27.81
N ALA A 335 -10.65 -38.45 26.86
CA ALA A 335 -11.13 -39.76 26.42
C ALA A 335 -11.14 -40.77 27.56
N LYS A 336 -10.09 -40.80 28.39
CA LYS A 336 -10.00 -41.67 29.57
C LYS A 336 -11.08 -41.35 30.61
N TYR A 337 -11.37 -40.07 30.83
CA TYR A 337 -12.43 -39.64 31.74
C TYR A 337 -13.80 -40.08 31.26
N ILE A 338 -14.12 -39.80 30.00
CA ILE A 338 -15.41 -40.16 29.41
C ILE A 338 -15.63 -41.67 29.44
N LEU A 339 -14.57 -42.47 29.21
CA LEU A 339 -14.62 -43.93 29.32
C LEU A 339 -14.90 -44.45 30.75
N GLY A 340 -14.48 -43.72 31.79
CA GLY A 340 -14.60 -44.15 33.17
C GLY A 340 -15.94 -43.80 33.82
N ASP A 341 -16.45 -42.60 33.51
CA ASP A 341 -17.53 -41.99 34.30
C ASP A 341 -18.90 -42.02 33.59
N PHE A 342 -18.94 -42.36 32.29
CA PHE A 342 -20.18 -42.36 31.49
C PHE A 342 -20.54 -43.74 30.93
N SER A 343 -21.85 -43.98 30.80
CA SER A 343 -22.38 -45.17 30.12
C SER A 343 -22.36 -44.95 28.60
N LEU A 344 -21.63 -45.82 27.87
CA LEU A 344 -21.34 -45.64 26.45
C LEU A 344 -21.71 -46.87 25.62
N ARG A 345 -22.03 -46.66 24.34
CA ARG A 345 -22.21 -47.77 23.38
C ARG A 345 -20.86 -48.36 22.99
N SER A 346 -20.83 -49.63 22.62
CA SER A 346 -19.59 -50.34 22.24
C SER A 346 -18.80 -49.65 21.13
N GLU A 347 -19.47 -49.04 20.14
CA GLU A 347 -18.82 -48.25 19.08
C GLU A 347 -18.12 -46.99 19.63
N GLN A 348 -18.74 -46.31 20.60
CA GLN A 348 -18.18 -45.11 21.23
C GLN A 348 -16.96 -45.47 22.08
N VAL A 349 -17.01 -46.59 22.81
CA VAL A 349 -15.88 -47.13 23.57
C VAL A 349 -14.69 -47.40 22.66
N GLN A 350 -14.90 -48.08 21.53
CA GLN A 350 -13.83 -48.35 20.56
C GLN A 350 -13.22 -47.06 19.99
N LYS A 351 -14.06 -46.09 19.61
CA LYS A 351 -13.57 -44.82 19.07
C LYS A 351 -12.79 -44.00 20.09
N LEU A 352 -13.19 -44.01 21.37
CA LEU A 352 -12.45 -43.36 22.45
C LEU A 352 -11.10 -44.04 22.73
N HIS A 353 -11.01 -45.36 22.62
CA HIS A 353 -9.72 -46.05 22.70
C HIS A 353 -8.77 -45.64 21.56
N ASN A 354 -9.28 -45.46 20.34
CA ASN A 354 -8.48 -45.00 19.21
C ASN A 354 -7.91 -43.59 19.43
N LEU A 355 -8.54 -42.76 20.27
CA LEU A 355 -8.02 -41.43 20.62
C LEU A 355 -6.70 -41.47 21.40
N GLN A 356 -6.28 -42.64 21.92
CA GLN A 356 -4.98 -42.79 22.58
C GLN A 356 -3.79 -42.69 21.60
N SER A 357 -4.03 -42.88 20.31
CA SER A 357 -3.02 -42.90 19.25
C SER A 357 -3.12 -41.72 18.27
N ILE A 358 -3.77 -40.62 18.68
CA ILE A 358 -3.88 -39.41 17.84
C ILE A 358 -2.54 -38.72 17.57
N ASN A 359 -2.49 -37.97 16.48
CA ASN A 359 -1.39 -37.09 16.11
C ASN A 359 -1.95 -35.76 15.60
N ILE A 360 -1.94 -34.73 16.45
CA ILE A 360 -2.50 -33.42 16.12
C ILE A 360 -1.68 -32.73 15.04
N GLU A 361 -0.38 -32.97 14.95
CA GLU A 361 0.43 -32.35 13.90
C GLU A 361 0.00 -32.82 12.51
N ALA A 362 -0.21 -34.13 12.35
CA ALA A 362 -0.71 -34.73 11.13
C ALA A 362 -2.15 -34.29 10.82
N ASP A 363 -3.01 -34.21 11.84
CA ASP A 363 -4.42 -33.85 11.70
C ASP A 363 -4.69 -32.34 11.69
N SER A 364 -3.67 -31.51 11.99
CA SER A 364 -3.79 -30.05 12.15
C SER A 364 -4.50 -29.39 10.99
N PHE A 365 -4.26 -29.89 9.78
CA PHE A 365 -4.92 -29.44 8.57
C PHE A 365 -6.43 -29.74 8.58
N LEU A 366 -6.83 -30.99 8.88
CA LEU A 366 -8.24 -31.40 8.91
C LEU A 366 -9.01 -30.65 10.01
N ILE A 367 -8.35 -30.41 11.14
CA ILE A 367 -8.87 -29.62 12.26
C ILE A 367 -9.12 -28.15 11.83
N GLU A 368 -8.16 -27.52 11.15
CA GLU A 368 -8.32 -26.16 10.61
C GLU A 368 -9.34 -26.08 9.46
N GLU A 369 -9.43 -27.13 8.64
CA GLU A 369 -10.33 -27.24 7.48
C GLU A 369 -11.79 -27.43 7.89
N GLN A 370 -12.07 -28.13 8.99
CA GLN A 370 -13.42 -28.23 9.58
C GLN A 370 -14.04 -26.83 9.83
N VAL A 371 -13.20 -25.79 9.99
CA VAL A 371 -13.60 -24.38 10.11
C VAL A 371 -13.45 -23.62 8.79
N ARG A 372 -12.46 -23.96 7.97
CA ARG A 372 -12.21 -23.37 6.65
C ARG A 372 -12.73 -24.26 5.53
N MET A 373 -14.04 -24.26 5.32
CA MET A 373 -14.56 -24.72 4.03
C MET A 373 -14.32 -23.64 2.97
N VAL A 374 -13.14 -23.69 2.35
CA VAL A 374 -12.85 -22.97 1.11
C VAL A 374 -13.72 -23.62 0.03
N LYS A 375 -14.71 -22.88 -0.48
CA LYS A 375 -15.31 -23.21 -1.78
C LYS A 375 -14.17 -23.31 -2.79
N GLU A 376 -14.22 -24.24 -3.73
CA GLU A 376 -13.31 -24.26 -4.89
C GLU A 376 -13.15 -22.84 -5.47
N ALA A 377 -14.27 -22.09 -5.52
CA ALA A 377 -14.38 -20.66 -5.83
C ALA A 377 -13.49 -19.76 -4.93
N GLY A 378 -12.33 -19.38 -5.46
CA GLY A 378 -11.38 -18.46 -4.80
C GLY A 378 -10.20 -19.15 -4.11
N SER A 379 -10.05 -20.46 -4.30
CA SER A 379 -8.87 -21.21 -3.86
C SER A 379 -7.59 -20.75 -4.55
N PHE A 380 -6.44 -21.10 -3.99
CA PHE A 380 -5.13 -20.80 -4.54
C PHE A 380 -4.93 -21.48 -5.89
N GLU A 381 -5.46 -22.68 -6.07
CA GLU A 381 -5.49 -23.38 -7.34
C GLU A 381 -6.24 -22.60 -8.43
N GLN A 382 -7.43 -22.08 -8.11
CA GLN A 382 -8.22 -21.33 -9.08
C GLN A 382 -7.67 -19.92 -9.35
N THR A 383 -7.23 -19.22 -8.31
CA THR A 383 -6.78 -17.83 -8.43
C THR A 383 -5.36 -17.73 -8.98
N HIS A 384 -4.52 -18.75 -8.77
CA HIS A 384 -3.10 -18.76 -9.15
C HIS A 384 -2.69 -20.13 -9.75
N PRO A 385 -3.30 -20.58 -10.86
CA PRO A 385 -3.10 -21.91 -11.43
C PRO A 385 -1.65 -22.19 -11.83
N VAL A 386 -0.93 -21.19 -12.33
CA VAL A 386 0.49 -21.31 -12.71
C VAL A 386 1.38 -21.60 -11.50
N ILE A 387 1.08 -20.98 -10.36
CA ILE A 387 1.83 -21.23 -9.12
C ILE A 387 1.43 -22.59 -8.55
N SER A 388 0.15 -22.94 -8.64
CA SER A 388 -0.41 -24.23 -8.21
C SER A 388 0.28 -25.42 -8.91
N GLN A 389 0.61 -25.31 -10.19
CA GLN A 389 1.34 -26.35 -10.93
C GLN A 389 2.73 -26.65 -10.36
N GLN A 390 3.34 -25.72 -9.63
CA GLN A 390 4.63 -25.90 -8.97
C GLN A 390 4.49 -26.52 -7.58
N TRP A 391 3.29 -26.92 -7.17
CA TRP A 391 3.08 -27.62 -5.91
C TRP A 391 3.76 -28.98 -5.94
N HIS A 392 4.53 -29.30 -4.91
CA HIS A 392 5.25 -30.56 -4.90
C HIS A 392 4.28 -31.76 -4.84
N PRO A 393 4.41 -32.77 -5.73
CA PRO A 393 3.42 -33.84 -5.88
C PRO A 393 3.34 -34.78 -4.66
N THR A 394 4.46 -35.04 -3.97
CA THR A 394 4.55 -36.05 -2.89
C THR A 394 4.93 -35.49 -1.51
N LEU A 395 5.89 -34.56 -1.43
CA LEU A 395 6.41 -34.03 -0.16
C LEU A 395 5.42 -33.19 0.66
N ASN A 396 4.27 -32.81 0.09
CA ASN A 396 3.20 -32.09 0.80
C ASN A 396 2.17 -33.00 1.47
N GLY A 397 2.30 -34.33 1.37
CA GLY A 397 1.33 -35.29 1.90
C GLY A 397 -0.07 -35.02 1.34
N ASN A 398 -1.05 -34.89 2.23
CA ASN A 398 -2.45 -34.62 1.87
C ASN A 398 -2.74 -33.15 1.54
N MET A 399 -1.78 -32.23 1.69
CA MET A 399 -2.00 -30.82 1.39
C MET A 399 -2.07 -30.60 -0.12
N LYS A 400 -3.20 -30.05 -0.60
CA LYS A 400 -3.44 -29.71 -2.00
C LYS A 400 -3.60 -28.20 -2.20
N PRO A 401 -3.30 -27.66 -3.39
CA PRO A 401 -3.43 -26.23 -3.67
C PRO A 401 -4.84 -25.66 -3.41
N PHE A 402 -5.90 -26.38 -3.76
CA PHE A 402 -7.28 -25.91 -3.55
C PHE A 402 -7.66 -25.70 -2.08
N HIS A 403 -6.92 -26.27 -1.13
CA HIS A 403 -7.14 -26.07 0.31
C HIS A 403 -6.74 -24.67 0.82
N TYR A 404 -5.95 -23.91 0.05
CA TYR A 404 -5.33 -22.67 0.52
C TYR A 404 -5.78 -21.46 -0.27
N THR A 405 -5.51 -20.26 0.24
CA THR A 405 -5.55 -19.00 -0.52
C THR A 405 -4.13 -18.49 -0.71
N LYS A 406 -3.91 -17.60 -1.70
CA LYS A 406 -2.59 -16.99 -1.94
C LYS A 406 -2.00 -16.27 -0.72
N SER A 407 -2.86 -15.78 0.18
CA SER A 407 -2.48 -15.11 1.44
C SER A 407 -2.14 -16.07 2.60
N SER A 408 -2.13 -17.38 2.38
CA SER A 408 -1.78 -18.36 3.41
C SER A 408 -0.29 -18.28 3.80
N SER A 409 -0.01 -18.20 5.10
CA SER A 409 1.36 -18.26 5.64
C SER A 409 1.89 -19.70 5.77
N LYS A 410 1.10 -20.72 5.40
CA LYS A 410 1.51 -22.13 5.45
C LYS A 410 2.76 -22.34 4.58
N LYS A 411 3.75 -23.04 5.13
CA LYS A 411 4.93 -23.50 4.39
C LYS A 411 4.61 -24.82 3.69
N VAL A 412 4.91 -24.89 2.41
CA VAL A 412 4.71 -26.07 1.58
C VAL A 412 5.94 -26.27 0.69
N TRP A 413 6.13 -27.49 0.23
CA TRP A 413 7.13 -27.86 -0.75
C TRP A 413 6.69 -27.44 -2.17
N TRP A 414 7.65 -26.94 -2.93
CA TRP A 414 7.51 -26.54 -4.32
C TRP A 414 8.51 -27.31 -5.17
N ILE A 415 8.14 -27.57 -6.43
CA ILE A 415 9.03 -28.05 -7.47
C ILE A 415 8.85 -27.16 -8.71
N CYS A 416 9.94 -26.81 -9.38
CA CYS A 416 9.88 -26.08 -10.64
C CYS A 416 10.33 -26.97 -11.81
N ASP A 417 10.11 -26.51 -13.04
CA ASP A 417 10.46 -27.25 -14.28
C ASP A 417 11.96 -27.60 -14.39
N LYS A 418 12.83 -26.87 -13.68
CA LYS A 418 14.27 -27.17 -13.58
C LYS A 418 14.62 -28.20 -12.50
N GLY A 419 13.62 -28.80 -11.85
CA GLY A 419 13.77 -29.80 -10.80
C GLY A 419 14.19 -29.26 -9.43
N HIS A 420 14.14 -27.94 -9.20
CA HIS A 420 14.46 -27.41 -7.86
C HIS A 420 13.34 -27.68 -6.87
N GLU A 421 13.62 -28.50 -5.86
CA GLU A 421 12.73 -28.79 -4.73
C GLU A 421 13.07 -27.88 -3.55
N TYR A 422 12.08 -27.16 -3.02
CA TYR A 422 12.30 -26.24 -1.89
C TYR A 422 11.03 -25.94 -1.10
N GLN A 423 11.16 -25.55 0.16
CA GLN A 423 10.04 -25.06 0.96
C GLN A 423 9.95 -23.53 0.96
N SER A 424 8.74 -23.01 0.86
CA SER A 424 8.46 -21.59 1.14
C SER A 424 7.00 -21.40 1.57
N ARG A 425 6.67 -20.24 2.15
CA ARG A 425 5.27 -19.89 2.45
C ARG A 425 4.50 -19.65 1.16
N ILE A 426 3.22 -20.02 1.13
CA ILE A 426 2.34 -19.76 -0.02
C ILE A 426 2.27 -18.25 -0.32
N THR A 427 2.26 -17.39 0.71
CA THR A 427 2.34 -15.92 0.58
C THR A 427 3.55 -15.43 -0.20
N ASP A 428 4.71 -16.07 0.00
CA ASP A 428 6.00 -15.58 -0.48
C ASP A 428 6.30 -16.10 -1.90
N LYS A 429 5.59 -17.15 -2.33
CA LYS A 429 5.72 -17.75 -3.66
C LYS A 429 5.19 -16.79 -4.74
N SER A 430 6.01 -16.50 -5.74
CA SER A 430 5.66 -15.85 -7.01
C SER A 430 5.52 -16.89 -8.13
N ASP A 431 5.20 -16.48 -9.35
CA ASP A 431 5.21 -17.37 -10.52
C ASP A 431 6.59 -17.99 -10.74
N GLU A 432 7.65 -17.20 -10.50
CA GLU A 432 9.03 -17.67 -10.64
C GLU A 432 9.46 -18.59 -9.49
N CYS A 433 10.38 -19.51 -9.80
CA CYS A 433 11.05 -20.35 -8.81
C CYS A 433 11.95 -19.49 -7.91
N LEU A 434 11.76 -19.59 -6.60
CA LEU A 434 12.52 -18.79 -5.62
C LEU A 434 13.99 -19.22 -5.54
N VAL A 435 14.30 -20.46 -5.89
CA VAL A 435 15.69 -20.94 -6.05
C VAL A 435 16.32 -20.32 -7.31
N CYS A 436 15.63 -20.33 -8.45
CA CYS A 436 16.13 -19.74 -9.70
C CYS A 436 16.39 -18.23 -9.58
N THR A 437 15.60 -17.53 -8.77
CA THR A 437 15.73 -16.09 -8.52
C THR A 437 16.66 -15.77 -7.35
N ASN A 438 17.34 -16.76 -6.77
CA ASN A 438 18.25 -16.64 -5.62
C ASN A 438 17.60 -16.05 -4.36
N LYS A 439 16.28 -16.20 -4.21
CA LYS A 439 15.52 -15.80 -3.02
C LYS A 439 15.53 -16.90 -1.95
N VAL A 440 15.65 -18.16 -2.35
CA VAL A 440 15.81 -19.33 -1.47
C VAL A 440 17.14 -20.02 -1.79
N LEU A 441 17.90 -20.37 -0.75
CA LEU A 441 19.16 -21.10 -0.88
C LEU A 441 18.89 -22.56 -1.26
N HIS A 442 19.67 -23.08 -2.21
CA HIS A 442 19.66 -24.47 -2.66
C HIS A 442 21.09 -24.87 -3.05
N ALA A 443 21.38 -26.18 -3.04
CA ALA A 443 22.71 -26.69 -3.39
C ALA A 443 23.18 -26.22 -4.79
N SER A 444 22.26 -26.05 -5.74
CA SER A 444 22.56 -25.59 -7.11
C SER A 444 22.84 -24.09 -7.24
N ASN A 445 22.46 -23.26 -6.26
CA ASN A 445 22.55 -21.79 -6.37
C ASN A 445 23.44 -21.12 -5.31
N CYS A 446 24.08 -21.92 -4.45
CA CYS A 446 25.02 -21.42 -3.46
C CYS A 446 26.27 -20.80 -4.14
N LEU A 447 27.02 -20.01 -3.38
CA LEU A 447 28.23 -19.34 -3.86
C LEU A 447 29.29 -20.35 -4.30
N ALA A 448 29.45 -21.45 -3.57
CA ALA A 448 30.38 -22.52 -3.91
C ALA A 448 30.08 -23.15 -5.28
N ALA A 449 28.81 -23.46 -5.54
CA ALA A 449 28.39 -24.08 -6.79
C ALA A 449 28.48 -23.12 -7.98
N THR A 450 28.03 -21.87 -7.80
CA THR A 450 27.93 -20.91 -8.91
C THR A 450 29.21 -20.13 -9.18
N HIS A 451 30.03 -19.89 -8.15
CA HIS A 451 31.25 -19.07 -8.24
C HIS A 451 32.40 -19.69 -7.43
N PRO A 452 32.88 -20.88 -7.81
CA PRO A 452 33.90 -21.62 -7.06
C PRO A 452 35.20 -20.82 -6.85
N GLN A 453 35.57 -19.94 -7.80
CA GLN A 453 36.76 -19.10 -7.65
C GLN A 453 36.60 -18.04 -6.55
N LEU A 454 35.39 -17.48 -6.37
CA LEU A 454 35.12 -16.59 -5.24
C LEU A 454 35.08 -17.37 -3.93
N ALA A 455 34.49 -18.56 -3.93
CA ALA A 455 34.46 -19.42 -2.74
C ALA A 455 35.88 -19.76 -2.22
N LYS A 456 36.87 -19.89 -3.11
CA LYS A 456 38.28 -20.06 -2.73
C LYS A 456 38.89 -18.86 -2.01
N GLU A 457 38.34 -17.66 -2.19
CA GLU A 457 38.77 -16.45 -1.48
C GLU A 457 37.98 -16.22 -0.18
N TRP A 458 37.17 -17.18 0.24
CA TRP A 458 36.46 -17.10 1.52
C TRP A 458 37.45 -17.14 2.68
N HIS A 459 37.28 -16.25 3.65
CA HIS A 459 38.19 -16.25 4.79
C HIS A 459 37.97 -17.51 5.65
N PRO A 460 39.03 -18.25 6.05
CA PRO A 460 38.92 -19.55 6.72
C PRO A 460 38.27 -19.50 8.11
N THR A 461 38.51 -18.46 8.91
CA THR A 461 38.05 -18.41 10.32
C THR A 461 37.15 -17.22 10.69
N LYS A 462 37.20 -16.09 9.98
CA LYS A 462 36.50 -14.85 10.37
C LYS A 462 34.99 -14.80 10.04
N ASN A 463 34.45 -15.82 9.37
CA ASN A 463 33.03 -15.89 9.02
C ASN A 463 32.19 -16.76 9.97
N GLY A 464 32.77 -17.22 11.09
CA GLY A 464 32.10 -18.09 12.04
C GLY A 464 31.71 -19.42 11.38
N LYS A 465 30.47 -19.87 11.60
CA LYS A 465 29.94 -21.13 11.01
C LYS A 465 29.49 -21.00 9.55
N LEU A 466 29.54 -19.80 8.95
CA LEU A 466 29.06 -19.59 7.59
C LEU A 466 30.09 -20.03 6.56
N THR A 467 29.68 -20.93 5.67
CA THR A 467 30.47 -21.40 4.55
C THR A 467 29.95 -20.86 3.21
N PRO A 468 30.72 -20.95 2.11
CA PRO A 468 30.22 -20.64 0.77
C PRO A 468 29.03 -21.48 0.30
N ASN A 469 28.71 -22.60 0.97
CA ASN A 469 27.52 -23.41 0.67
C ASN A 469 26.24 -22.85 1.32
N ASP A 470 26.39 -22.02 2.36
CA ASP A 470 25.27 -21.52 3.16
C ASP A 470 24.72 -20.18 2.64
N ILE A 471 25.11 -19.77 1.44
CA ILE A 471 24.83 -18.43 0.93
C ILE A 471 24.73 -18.36 -0.59
N VAL A 472 23.79 -17.57 -1.09
CA VAL A 472 23.64 -17.30 -2.53
C VAL A 472 24.58 -16.17 -2.98
N ALA A 473 25.11 -16.25 -4.20
CA ALA A 473 26.11 -15.29 -4.70
C ALA A 473 25.60 -13.83 -4.83
N GLY A 474 24.28 -13.63 -4.92
CA GLY A 474 23.64 -12.31 -5.05
C GLY A 474 23.36 -11.59 -3.73
N THR A 475 23.70 -12.16 -2.57
CA THR A 475 23.33 -11.57 -1.27
C THR A 475 24.07 -10.28 -0.94
N PRO A 476 23.43 -9.30 -0.28
CA PRO A 476 24.11 -8.11 0.24
C PRO A 476 24.93 -8.40 1.51
N LYS A 477 24.87 -9.62 2.08
CA LYS A 477 25.58 -9.97 3.32
C LYS A 477 27.09 -9.72 3.20
N ARG A 478 27.64 -8.99 4.16
CA ARG A 478 29.08 -8.69 4.27
C ARG A 478 29.79 -9.84 4.97
N VAL A 479 30.85 -10.33 4.34
CA VAL A 479 31.68 -11.43 4.82
C VAL A 479 33.15 -11.07 4.65
N TRP A 480 34.01 -11.76 5.41
CA TRP A 480 35.46 -11.65 5.30
C TRP A 480 35.97 -12.50 4.13
N TRP A 481 36.87 -11.91 3.38
CA TRP A 481 37.57 -12.52 2.25
C TRP A 481 39.06 -12.53 2.54
N ASN A 482 39.75 -13.52 1.98
CA ASN A 482 41.21 -13.63 2.01
C ASN A 482 41.71 -13.72 0.55
N CYS A 483 42.63 -12.85 0.17
CA CYS A 483 43.10 -12.78 -1.21
C CYS A 483 44.07 -13.94 -1.49
N ASN A 484 43.77 -14.76 -2.48
CA ASN A 484 44.65 -15.89 -2.84
C ASN A 484 46.00 -15.47 -3.47
N VAL A 485 46.18 -14.18 -3.77
CA VAL A 485 47.42 -13.64 -4.37
C VAL A 485 48.31 -12.98 -3.33
N CYS A 486 47.74 -12.12 -2.48
CA CYS A 486 48.52 -11.30 -1.55
C CYS A 486 48.17 -11.54 -0.08
N SER A 487 47.27 -12.49 0.22
CA SER A 487 46.75 -12.80 1.56
C SER A 487 46.14 -11.62 2.31
N TYR A 488 45.83 -10.52 1.61
CA TYR A 488 45.15 -9.39 2.21
C TYR A 488 43.73 -9.81 2.58
N GLU A 489 43.35 -9.54 3.82
CA GLU A 489 42.05 -9.85 4.37
C GLU A 489 41.16 -8.60 4.36
N TRP A 490 39.93 -8.72 3.87
CA TRP A 490 39.01 -7.59 3.84
C TRP A 490 37.55 -8.03 3.94
N GLN A 491 36.70 -7.10 4.36
CA GLN A 491 35.26 -7.35 4.49
C GLN A 491 34.46 -6.59 3.44
N THR A 492 33.66 -7.31 2.66
CA THR A 492 32.71 -6.72 1.70
C THR A 492 31.55 -7.68 1.43
N SER A 493 30.50 -7.20 0.78
CA SER A 493 29.33 -8.02 0.44
C SER A 493 29.60 -9.02 -0.70
N VAL A 494 29.00 -10.20 -0.63
CA VAL A 494 29.09 -11.22 -1.70
C VAL A 494 28.60 -10.68 -3.05
N ALA A 495 27.49 -9.95 -3.08
CA ALA A 495 26.98 -9.32 -4.30
C ALA A 495 28.01 -8.39 -4.99
N LYS A 496 28.74 -7.57 -4.22
CA LYS A 496 29.80 -6.69 -4.76
C LYS A 496 30.99 -7.49 -5.30
N ARG A 497 31.37 -8.59 -4.65
CA ARG A 497 32.43 -9.49 -5.13
C ARG A 497 32.03 -10.20 -6.42
N ARG A 498 30.79 -10.66 -6.50
CA ARG A 498 30.22 -11.28 -7.70
C ARG A 498 30.15 -10.30 -8.87
N GLY A 499 29.72 -9.05 -8.61
CA GLY A 499 29.44 -8.08 -9.67
C GLY A 499 28.13 -8.37 -10.39
N THR A 500 27.94 -7.80 -11.57
CA THR A 500 26.82 -8.05 -12.48
C THR A 500 27.35 -8.21 -13.91
N ILE A 501 26.49 -8.56 -14.86
CA ILE A 501 26.87 -8.65 -16.29
C ILE A 501 27.44 -7.30 -16.80
N LYS A 502 26.92 -6.17 -16.29
CA LYS A 502 27.35 -4.82 -16.71
C LYS A 502 28.54 -4.27 -15.91
N VAL A 503 28.76 -4.76 -14.70
CA VAL A 503 29.74 -4.20 -13.76
C VAL A 503 30.56 -5.32 -13.16
N SER A 504 31.86 -5.35 -13.46
CA SER A 504 32.79 -6.33 -12.91
C SER A 504 32.79 -6.31 -11.38
N GLY A 505 32.89 -7.49 -10.77
CA GLY A 505 33.01 -7.64 -9.32
C GLY A 505 34.23 -6.91 -8.74
N THR A 506 34.11 -6.45 -7.49
CA THR A 506 35.21 -5.77 -6.80
C THR A 506 36.35 -6.75 -6.53
N LYS A 507 37.55 -6.42 -7.02
CA LYS A 507 38.79 -7.17 -6.76
C LYS A 507 39.36 -6.85 -5.36
N CYS A 508 40.38 -7.58 -4.95
CA CYS A 508 41.13 -7.31 -3.72
C CYS A 508 41.59 -5.83 -3.66
N PRO A 509 41.28 -5.09 -2.58
CA PRO A 509 41.68 -3.69 -2.43
C PRO A 509 43.20 -3.47 -2.45
N ALA A 510 43.97 -4.39 -1.88
CA ALA A 510 45.43 -4.31 -1.88
C ALA A 510 46.01 -4.48 -3.30
N CYS A 511 45.63 -5.54 -4.02
CA CYS A 511 46.07 -5.75 -5.41
C CYS A 511 45.65 -4.63 -6.36
N SER A 512 44.54 -3.94 -6.05
CA SER A 512 44.03 -2.81 -6.84
C SER A 512 44.60 -1.46 -6.39
N ASN A 513 45.59 -1.43 -5.49
CA ASN A 513 46.21 -0.23 -4.91
C ASN A 513 45.22 0.74 -4.21
N LYS A 514 44.05 0.24 -3.81
CA LYS A 514 43.04 0.98 -3.04
C LYS A 514 43.24 0.85 -1.53
N ALA A 515 43.95 -0.18 -1.08
CA ALA A 515 44.40 -0.34 0.30
C ALA A 515 45.92 -0.41 0.33
N VAL A 516 46.54 0.26 1.29
CA VAL A 516 47.98 0.25 1.50
C VAL A 516 48.36 -0.96 2.35
N THR A 517 49.41 -1.64 1.94
CA THR A 517 50.00 -2.83 2.55
C THR A 517 51.51 -2.70 2.51
N LYS A 518 52.20 -3.53 3.29
CA LYS A 518 53.68 -3.58 3.29
C LYS A 518 54.27 -3.88 1.90
N ASN A 519 53.51 -4.48 0.99
CA ASN A 519 54.00 -4.91 -0.33
C ASN A 519 53.69 -3.93 -1.46
N ASN A 520 52.79 -2.95 -1.26
CA ASN A 520 52.33 -2.03 -2.30
C ASN A 520 52.45 -0.55 -1.93
N CYS A 521 53.07 -0.24 -0.79
CA CYS A 521 53.32 1.14 -0.39
C CYS A 521 54.34 1.83 -1.32
N LEU A 522 54.34 3.17 -1.32
CA LEU A 522 55.20 3.99 -2.17
C LEU A 522 56.68 3.73 -1.88
N ALA A 523 57.05 3.56 -0.60
CA ALA A 523 58.42 3.23 -0.20
C ALA A 523 58.97 1.97 -0.90
N VAL A 524 58.13 0.95 -1.04
CA VAL A 524 58.51 -0.34 -1.63
C VAL A 524 58.40 -0.32 -3.15
N THR A 525 57.32 0.25 -3.69
CA THR A 525 57.04 0.20 -5.14
C THR A 525 57.72 1.32 -5.94
N SER A 526 58.17 2.39 -5.28
CA SER A 526 58.87 3.52 -5.91
C SER A 526 59.90 4.15 -4.96
N PRO A 527 60.98 3.44 -4.60
CA PRO A 527 61.96 3.90 -3.61
C PRO A 527 62.57 5.26 -3.93
N LYS A 528 62.98 5.50 -5.19
CA LYS A 528 63.55 6.79 -5.65
C LYS A 528 62.58 7.97 -5.49
N VAL A 529 61.28 7.72 -5.62
CA VAL A 529 60.26 8.77 -5.41
C VAL A 529 60.09 9.00 -3.91
N ALA A 530 60.11 7.94 -3.10
CA ALA A 530 60.05 8.04 -1.65
C ALA A 530 61.26 8.76 -1.04
N GLU A 531 62.44 8.68 -1.64
CA GLU A 531 63.63 9.46 -1.25
C GLU A 531 63.44 10.98 -1.42
N GLU A 532 62.54 11.40 -2.30
CA GLU A 532 62.19 12.81 -2.49
C GLU A 532 61.07 13.27 -1.54
N TRP A 533 60.63 12.44 -0.59
CA TRP A 533 59.61 12.80 0.40
C TRP A 533 60.16 13.87 1.34
N HIS A 534 59.40 14.95 1.56
CA HIS A 534 59.87 16.01 2.44
C HIS A 534 59.94 15.52 3.91
N PRO A 535 61.05 15.73 4.63
CA PRO A 535 61.27 15.13 5.96
C PRO A 535 60.32 15.65 7.05
N THR A 536 59.87 16.90 6.98
CA THR A 536 59.09 17.55 8.06
C THR A 536 57.72 18.10 7.67
N LYS A 537 57.38 18.21 6.37
CA LYS A 537 56.17 18.91 5.89
C LYS A 537 54.98 17.99 5.61
N ASN A 538 55.13 16.68 5.80
CA ASN A 538 54.07 15.69 5.57
C ASN A 538 53.41 15.20 6.86
N GLU A 539 53.60 15.92 7.98
CA GLU A 539 53.05 15.58 9.29
C GLU A 539 53.35 14.11 9.66
N LYS A 540 52.29 13.31 9.91
CA LYS A 540 52.39 11.88 10.24
C LYS A 540 52.39 10.96 9.01
N LEU A 541 52.20 11.50 7.80
CA LEU A 541 52.07 10.71 6.58
C LEU A 541 53.46 10.31 6.07
N THR A 542 53.73 9.01 6.00
CA THR A 542 54.98 8.47 5.50
C THR A 542 54.80 7.80 4.13
N PRO A 543 55.89 7.57 3.37
CA PRO A 543 55.85 6.77 2.15
C PRO A 543 55.37 5.31 2.35
N TYR A 544 55.30 4.82 3.60
CA TYR A 544 54.75 3.51 3.93
C TYR A 544 53.22 3.51 4.05
N ASP A 545 52.59 4.69 4.16
CA ASP A 545 51.15 4.87 4.40
C ASP A 545 50.34 5.18 3.14
N VAL A 546 50.97 5.15 1.96
CA VAL A 546 50.38 5.55 0.68
C VAL A 546 50.80 4.60 -0.43
N THR A 547 49.95 4.37 -1.44
CA THR A 547 50.35 3.68 -2.67
C THR A 547 50.85 4.68 -3.72
N ALA A 548 51.67 4.23 -4.66
CA ALA A 548 52.18 5.06 -5.75
C ALA A 548 51.09 5.63 -6.68
N GLY A 549 49.84 5.14 -6.61
CA GLY A 549 48.70 5.65 -7.37
C GLY A 549 47.79 6.59 -6.59
N SER A 550 48.16 7.00 -5.37
CA SER A 550 47.31 7.83 -4.52
C SER A 550 47.16 9.27 -5.05
N ASP A 551 45.95 9.80 -4.93
CA ASP A 551 45.57 11.20 -5.19
C ASP A 551 45.94 12.16 -4.05
N LYS A 552 46.34 11.64 -2.88
CA LYS A 552 46.84 12.44 -1.76
C LYS A 552 48.00 13.31 -2.22
N ARG A 553 48.02 14.54 -1.73
CA ARG A 553 49.11 15.48 -1.93
C ARG A 553 50.15 15.29 -0.83
N ALA A 554 51.40 15.48 -1.21
CA ALA A 554 52.52 15.46 -0.30
C ALA A 554 53.50 16.57 -0.70
N TRP A 555 54.24 17.06 0.28
CA TRP A 555 55.41 17.90 0.08
C TRP A 555 56.62 17.04 -0.31
N TRP A 556 57.39 17.54 -1.25
CA TRP A 556 58.56 16.88 -1.81
C TRP A 556 59.78 17.79 -1.73
N LEU A 557 60.96 17.18 -1.58
CA LEU A 557 62.25 17.85 -1.54
C LEU A 557 63.16 17.28 -2.63
N CYS A 558 63.64 18.14 -3.52
CA CYS A 558 64.47 17.72 -4.65
C CYS A 558 65.89 17.50 -4.16
N GLN A 559 66.41 16.29 -4.28
CA GLN A 559 67.77 15.96 -3.88
C GLN A 559 68.87 16.60 -4.76
N ILE A 560 68.50 17.23 -5.89
CA ILE A 560 69.45 17.86 -6.83
C ILE A 560 69.58 19.37 -6.60
N CYS A 561 68.46 20.05 -6.35
CA CYS A 561 68.43 21.51 -6.30
C CYS A 561 67.79 22.07 -5.03
N ASN A 562 67.49 21.20 -4.05
CA ASN A 562 66.82 21.52 -2.79
C ASN A 562 65.48 22.27 -2.95
N HIS A 563 64.87 22.19 -4.13
CA HIS A 563 63.55 22.76 -4.33
C HIS A 563 62.50 21.96 -3.54
N GLU A 564 61.66 22.67 -2.81
CA GLU A 564 60.51 22.11 -2.11
C GLU A 564 59.22 22.42 -2.87
N TRP A 565 58.37 21.43 -3.08
CA TRP A 565 57.08 21.64 -3.77
C TRP A 565 56.00 20.67 -3.31
N ASP A 566 54.75 21.07 -3.47
CA ASP A 566 53.57 20.27 -3.17
C ASP A 566 52.99 19.64 -4.46
N ALA A 567 52.79 18.33 -4.47
CA ALA A 567 52.23 17.62 -5.62
C ALA A 567 51.51 16.31 -5.22
N PRO A 568 50.51 15.87 -6.00
CA PRO A 568 49.88 14.56 -5.83
C PRO A 568 50.85 13.39 -6.06
N ILE A 569 50.74 12.33 -5.26
CA ILE A 569 51.64 11.17 -5.30
C ILE A 569 51.61 10.46 -6.65
N TYR A 570 50.43 10.21 -7.23
CA TYR A 570 50.31 9.53 -8.53
C TYR A 570 51.04 10.26 -9.67
N HIS A 571 51.20 11.58 -9.57
CA HIS A 571 51.86 12.39 -10.58
C HIS A 571 53.40 12.23 -10.52
N ARG A 572 53.94 11.99 -9.33
CA ARG A 572 55.38 11.86 -9.09
C ARG A 572 56.05 10.68 -9.78
N LYS A 573 55.28 9.64 -10.13
CA LYS A 573 55.80 8.53 -10.95
C LYS A 573 56.22 8.97 -12.36
N LYS A 574 55.61 10.04 -12.88
CA LYS A 574 55.86 10.55 -14.25
C LYS A 574 56.66 11.84 -14.27
N THR A 575 56.61 12.64 -13.21
CA THR A 575 57.24 13.96 -13.16
C THR A 575 58.20 14.10 -11.98
N GLY A 576 59.42 14.59 -12.26
CA GLY A 576 60.38 15.01 -11.25
C GLY A 576 60.21 16.48 -10.82
N CYS A 577 61.26 17.04 -10.21
CA CYS A 577 61.27 18.42 -9.75
C CYS A 577 60.93 19.44 -10.88
N PRO A 578 59.95 20.34 -10.67
CA PRO A 578 59.54 21.32 -11.67
C PRO A 578 60.65 22.33 -12.01
N LEU A 579 61.47 22.77 -11.03
CA LEU A 579 62.59 23.67 -11.31
C LEU A 579 63.67 23.00 -12.17
N CYS A 580 64.01 21.74 -11.89
CA CYS A 580 64.95 20.98 -12.73
C CYS A 580 64.40 20.77 -14.14
N GLY A 581 63.10 20.47 -14.27
CA GLY A 581 62.42 20.36 -15.56
C GLY A 581 62.49 21.67 -16.36
N ASN A 582 62.11 22.79 -15.74
CA ASN A 582 62.13 24.10 -16.38
C ASN A 582 63.54 24.54 -16.80
N ARG A 583 64.57 24.29 -15.97
CA ARG A 583 65.97 24.56 -16.35
C ARG A 583 66.41 23.76 -17.58
N LYS A 584 66.01 22.49 -17.68
CA LYS A 584 66.30 21.65 -18.86
C LYS A 584 65.59 22.18 -20.12
N ILE A 585 64.33 22.58 -20.00
CA ILE A 585 63.55 23.16 -21.11
C ILE A 585 64.17 24.48 -21.58
N ALA A 586 64.51 25.38 -20.65
CA ALA A 586 65.13 26.67 -20.97
C ALA A 586 66.46 26.50 -21.72
N LYS A 587 67.29 25.54 -21.30
CA LYS A 587 68.56 25.22 -21.99
C LYS A 587 68.33 24.67 -23.41
N LYS A 588 67.26 23.90 -23.63
CA LYS A 588 66.90 23.36 -24.95
C LYS A 588 66.31 24.41 -25.90
N MET A 589 65.70 25.47 -25.38
CA MET A 589 65.02 26.52 -26.14
C MET A 589 65.95 27.69 -26.55
N LEU A 590 67.24 27.66 -26.18
CA LEU A 590 68.20 28.67 -26.60
C LEU A 590 68.66 28.38 -28.04
N LYS A 591 68.36 29.28 -28.99
CA LYS A 591 68.84 29.20 -30.39
C LYS A 591 70.36 29.30 -30.48
N SER A 592 70.97 28.71 -31.52
CA SER A 592 72.39 28.93 -31.80
C SER A 592 72.65 30.35 -32.33
N ASN A 593 73.89 30.82 -32.27
CA ASN A 593 74.26 32.13 -32.80
C ASN A 593 74.06 32.19 -34.33
N GLU A 594 74.38 31.12 -35.06
CA GLU A 594 74.18 31.05 -36.52
C GLU A 594 72.71 31.12 -36.93
N GLU A 595 71.83 30.42 -36.22
CA GLU A 595 70.38 30.48 -36.44
C GLU A 595 69.84 31.89 -36.16
N PHE A 596 70.35 32.54 -35.11
CA PHE A 596 69.99 33.91 -34.78
C PHE A 596 70.45 34.90 -35.87
N LEU A 597 71.69 34.80 -36.35
CA LEU A 597 72.22 35.68 -37.39
C LEU A 597 71.45 35.53 -38.71
N ARG A 598 71.12 34.29 -39.11
CA ARG A 598 70.31 34.02 -40.30
C ARG A 598 68.92 34.66 -40.18
N GLU A 599 68.28 34.52 -39.03
CA GLU A 599 66.96 35.09 -38.78
C GLU A 599 66.95 36.63 -38.81
N ILE A 600 68.00 37.29 -38.34
CA ILE A 600 68.13 38.74 -38.48
C ILE A 600 68.34 39.13 -39.94
N LYS A 601 69.22 38.41 -40.66
CA LYS A 601 69.45 38.66 -42.08
C LYS A 601 68.19 38.49 -42.92
N ASP A 602 67.37 37.47 -42.66
CA ASP A 602 66.10 37.28 -43.37
C ASP A 602 65.11 38.42 -43.07
N LEU A 603 65.16 39.01 -41.86
CA LEU A 603 64.22 40.03 -41.44
C LEU A 603 64.52 41.43 -41.98
N VAL A 604 65.79 41.80 -42.10
CA VAL A 604 66.21 43.17 -42.46
C VAL A 604 67.32 43.20 -43.53
N SER A 605 67.57 42.07 -44.19
CA SER A 605 68.69 41.88 -45.12
C SER A 605 70.01 42.31 -44.47
N ASP A 606 70.80 43.12 -45.16
CA ASP A 606 72.09 43.61 -44.67
C ASP A 606 71.96 45.02 -44.07
N GLU A 607 70.75 45.51 -43.81
CA GLU A 607 70.52 46.85 -43.24
C GLU A 607 70.98 46.93 -41.76
N TYR A 608 70.90 45.84 -41.01
CA TYR A 608 71.41 45.76 -39.64
C TYR A 608 72.30 44.54 -39.42
N ILE A 609 73.45 44.77 -38.78
CA ILE A 609 74.44 43.73 -38.48
C ILE A 609 74.60 43.63 -36.95
N PRO A 610 74.20 42.50 -36.32
CA PRO A 610 74.48 42.25 -34.91
C PRO A 610 75.99 42.27 -34.63
N GLN A 611 76.42 42.95 -33.58
CA GLN A 611 77.83 43.13 -33.21
C GLN A 611 78.26 42.21 -32.04
N GLU A 612 77.33 41.45 -31.47
CA GLU A 612 77.58 40.52 -30.35
C GLU A 612 76.88 39.18 -30.60
N GLU A 613 77.43 38.11 -30.03
CA GLU A 613 76.81 36.79 -30.07
C GLU A 613 75.47 36.73 -29.32
N TYR A 614 74.57 35.89 -29.81
CA TYR A 614 73.27 35.63 -29.24
C TYR A 614 73.35 34.92 -27.88
N LYS A 615 72.90 35.61 -26.84
CA LYS A 615 72.84 35.11 -25.45
C LYS A 615 71.41 34.85 -24.98
N GLY A 616 70.45 34.74 -25.90
CA GLY A 616 69.03 34.55 -25.62
C GLY A 616 68.15 35.74 -26.04
N ALA A 617 66.85 35.48 -26.20
CA ALA A 617 65.91 36.39 -26.88
C ALA A 617 65.72 37.74 -26.17
N THR A 618 65.95 37.78 -24.85
CA THR A 618 65.75 38.96 -24.01
C THR A 618 67.05 39.66 -23.61
N SER A 619 68.20 39.06 -23.89
CA SER A 619 69.53 39.63 -23.61
C SER A 619 69.80 40.79 -24.58
N TYR A 620 70.29 41.93 -24.08
CA TYR A 620 70.58 43.09 -24.94
C TYR A 620 71.85 42.83 -25.75
N ILE A 621 71.79 43.17 -27.05
CA ILE A 621 72.93 43.16 -27.95
C ILE A 621 72.95 44.46 -28.77
N ASN A 622 74.12 44.78 -29.32
CA ASN A 622 74.30 45.94 -30.19
C ASN A 622 74.07 45.55 -31.66
N PHE A 623 73.27 46.32 -32.39
CA PHE A 623 73.06 46.19 -33.83
C PHE A 623 73.62 47.42 -34.54
N LEU A 624 74.55 47.24 -35.47
CA LEU A 624 75.02 48.31 -36.36
C LEU A 624 73.97 48.52 -37.45
N HIS A 625 73.46 49.74 -37.58
CA HIS A 625 72.62 50.14 -38.72
C HIS A 625 73.50 50.62 -39.87
N VAL A 626 73.56 49.84 -40.94
CA VAL A 626 74.54 50.04 -42.03
C VAL A 626 74.36 51.38 -42.77
N PRO A 627 73.14 51.82 -43.15
CA PRO A 627 72.95 53.06 -43.91
C PRO A 627 73.44 54.34 -43.21
N CYS A 628 73.40 54.42 -41.87
CA CYS A 628 73.81 55.63 -41.14
C CYS A 628 74.91 55.40 -40.09
N GLY A 629 75.45 54.19 -39.98
CA GLY A 629 76.56 53.85 -39.08
C GLY A 629 76.25 53.82 -37.58
N ASN A 630 75.01 54.11 -37.18
CA ASN A 630 74.63 54.18 -35.76
C ASN A 630 74.46 52.80 -35.13
N ILE A 631 74.83 52.67 -33.85
CA ILE A 631 74.64 51.45 -33.06
C ILE A 631 73.33 51.52 -32.28
N LEU A 632 72.43 50.58 -32.55
CA LEU A 632 71.18 50.38 -31.80
C LEU A 632 71.37 49.26 -30.76
N ARG A 633 71.35 49.63 -29.48
CA ARG A 633 71.35 48.65 -28.37
C ARG A 633 69.93 48.19 -28.04
N THR A 634 69.59 46.93 -28.31
CA THR A 634 68.28 46.35 -27.98
C THR A 634 68.34 44.83 -27.85
N SER A 635 67.30 44.19 -27.32
CA SER A 635 67.24 42.72 -27.27
C SER A 635 66.70 42.14 -28.58
N PRO A 636 67.14 40.93 -29.01
CA PRO A 636 66.66 40.25 -30.21
C PRO A 636 65.14 40.19 -30.34
N SER A 637 64.43 39.85 -29.26
CA SER A 637 62.97 39.80 -29.25
C SER A 637 62.36 41.18 -29.55
N LYS A 638 62.84 42.24 -28.89
CA LYS A 638 62.34 43.61 -29.13
C LYS A 638 62.72 44.15 -30.50
N PHE A 639 63.90 43.79 -31.01
CA PHE A 639 64.29 44.11 -32.38
C PHE A 639 63.30 43.48 -33.38
N LYS A 640 62.94 42.21 -33.18
CA LYS A 640 62.05 41.50 -34.10
C LYS A 640 60.58 41.89 -33.95
N SER A 641 60.00 41.74 -32.76
CA SER A 641 58.55 41.84 -32.56
C SER A 641 58.06 43.26 -32.37
N ALA A 642 58.85 44.11 -31.70
CA ALA A 642 58.48 45.51 -31.47
C ALA A 642 58.99 46.46 -32.56
N GLY A 643 59.66 45.93 -33.59
CA GLY A 643 60.14 46.71 -34.75
C GLY A 643 61.10 47.82 -34.38
N ARG A 644 61.85 47.70 -33.26
CA ARG A 644 62.75 48.77 -32.82
C ARG A 644 63.90 48.90 -33.81
N ARG A 645 63.98 50.04 -34.48
CA ARG A 645 64.97 50.37 -35.51
C ARG A 645 65.67 51.69 -35.18
N CYS A 646 66.78 51.95 -35.86
CA CYS A 646 67.48 53.22 -35.81
C CYS A 646 66.54 54.34 -36.33
N LYS A 647 66.65 55.54 -35.75
CA LYS A 647 65.75 56.68 -36.06
C LYS A 647 66.26 57.59 -37.18
N CYS A 648 67.27 57.19 -37.95
CA CYS A 648 67.97 58.08 -38.89
C CYS A 648 67.21 58.37 -40.20
N THR A 649 65.92 58.05 -40.30
CA THR A 649 65.04 58.46 -41.40
C THR A 649 63.69 58.98 -40.86
N LYS A 650 63.70 60.22 -40.38
CA LYS A 650 62.55 61.13 -40.48
C LYS A 650 63.04 62.49 -40.98
N LYS A 651 63.52 62.51 -42.22
CA LYS A 651 63.27 63.54 -43.22
C LYS A 651 63.78 63.04 -44.57
#